data_AF-K9W9B4-F1
#
_entry.id   AF-K9W9B4-F1
#
_cell.length_a   1.000
_cell.length_b   1.000
_cell.length_c   1.000
_cell.angle_alpha   90.00
_cell.angle_beta   90.00
_cell.angle_gamma   90.00
#
_symmetry.space_group_name_H-M   'P 1'
#
loop_
_entity.id
_entity.type
_entity.pdbx_description
1 polymer ?
#
loop_
_entity_poly.entity_id
_entity_poly.type
_entity_poly.pdbx_seq_one_letter_code
_entity_poly.pdbx_strand_id
1 'polypeptide(L)'
;MLSNSSFSDIQNHWAAECIRQLRSRNVISGYQDGTFRPNNPVTRAEFAALIGKAFANAPLIRTGITFKDVPSNHWANAAIQTAYRTGFISGYPDRTFKPNQPITRVQVLLALVSGLKYTTAAASSTSLQDYYDDAGAIPIYALGAIAAATLKRLVVNYPDVKRLNPNQNATRAEVSAFICQALNIPGIPSKYIAGGSLFVIAPQFDEADSFSEGLARVKTGEKWGYVDKQGQLVIQPKLDEAEAFSDGLALVRTYSTVGSSFTTIREEKVMETRGVWLTTTDSRVFNSKQSITEAMNFLADTGFNVVFPVVWNNAATLYPSKVMKETFGVEIDSRFVGRDPLKELITEAKRVGLAVIPWFEYGFASSYSQNGGPLLAKKPHWAARDASGNLLKKNDFEWMNALDIEVQDFLRSLILEVAKNYDIAGIQGDDRLPALPSEGSYDSKTSERYSRQFNQNPPSNPKEAQWLQWRADILTDFLTRLYQELIAINPNLIISMAPSAYPWGLQEYLQDAQAWIDQGLIDLIHPQLYRRDLEGYKLLVDRMVNQQYKPSQLYALAPGVLLKVGTYRMSAELLLQTIQYNRDRSINGEVFFFYEGLREDNNALAKVLKQGPYAQSAPFNPAIFKTRGFTPRRVGGKYSYINQFGQAVTQPQFDWVDSFKEGLAKVKMGYKWGYIDKTGNRISRLQFDEAELFSEGLALVRVGNKYGYINKLGQLITPLQYDAANSFQEGLAAVKISDKWFYIDTTGKVVLLPQCEEAALFSEGLAAIKLSGKFGYIDKTGKVTIQPQYDQAEAFTEGLARVKVDGKWGYINPLGQMIITPQFDASASFSEGLAAVQSNGLWGYIDKNGLLIISPEFSEAKPFREGLALVQLGNKWGYIRNILSSG
;
A
#
# COMPACT_ATOMS: atom_id res chain seq x y z
N MET A 1 -53.79 -0.87 -2.65
CA MET A 1 -53.99 -1.52 -3.96
C MET A 1 -53.94 -0.45 -5.03
N LEU A 2 -52.97 -0.53 -5.96
CA LEU A 2 -52.84 0.43 -7.08
C LEU A 2 -53.36 -0.26 -8.35
N SER A 3 -54.57 0.08 -8.77
CA SER A 3 -55.23 -0.55 -9.92
C SER A 3 -54.72 0.03 -11.26
N ASN A 4 -54.54 -0.87 -12.22
CA ASN A 4 -54.19 -0.65 -13.64
C ASN A 4 -54.43 0.76 -14.19
N SER A 5 -53.37 1.57 -14.25
CA SER A 5 -53.35 2.93 -14.81
C SER A 5 -52.45 3.07 -16.05
N SER A 6 -52.20 1.98 -16.77
CA SER A 6 -51.49 2.00 -18.06
C SER A 6 -52.46 2.24 -19.23
N PHE A 7 -51.95 2.73 -20.36
CA PHE A 7 -52.72 2.73 -21.62
C PHE A 7 -52.63 1.35 -22.25
N SER A 8 -53.72 0.86 -22.86
CA SER A 8 -53.81 -0.52 -23.36
C SER A 8 -52.83 -0.83 -24.50
N ASP A 9 -52.46 0.19 -25.27
CA ASP A 9 -51.69 0.11 -26.52
C ASP A 9 -50.19 0.42 -26.37
N ILE A 10 -49.69 0.61 -25.15
CA ILE A 10 -48.26 0.90 -24.90
C ILE A 10 -47.47 -0.26 -24.28
N GLN A 11 -48.09 -1.42 -23.99
CA GLN A 11 -47.50 -2.45 -23.12
C GLN A 11 -46.08 -2.89 -23.55
N ASN A 12 -45.89 -3.12 -24.85
CA ASN A 12 -44.61 -3.53 -25.46
C ASN A 12 -43.90 -2.39 -26.23
N HIS A 13 -44.27 -1.13 -25.98
CA HIS A 13 -43.76 0.01 -26.73
C HIS A 13 -42.41 0.51 -26.18
N TRP A 14 -41.50 0.93 -27.07
CA TRP A 14 -40.14 1.35 -26.67
C TRP A 14 -40.11 2.56 -25.70
N ALA A 15 -41.12 3.42 -25.78
CA ALA A 15 -41.31 4.60 -24.92
C ALA A 15 -42.26 4.36 -23.73
N ALA A 16 -42.70 3.12 -23.47
CA ALA A 16 -43.80 2.82 -22.55
C ALA A 16 -43.60 3.40 -21.15
N GLU A 17 -42.40 3.31 -20.60
CA GLU A 17 -42.14 3.75 -19.23
C GLU A 17 -42.15 5.28 -19.12
N CYS A 18 -41.45 5.99 -20.01
CA CYS A 18 -41.56 7.45 -20.12
C CYS A 18 -43.03 7.92 -20.25
N ILE A 19 -43.85 7.24 -21.06
CA ILE A 19 -45.28 7.56 -21.20
C ILE A 19 -46.03 7.37 -19.86
N ARG A 20 -45.78 6.29 -19.10
CA ARG A 20 -46.37 6.12 -17.76
C ARG A 20 -45.94 7.23 -16.80
N GLN A 21 -44.66 7.59 -16.81
CA GLN A 21 -44.08 8.63 -15.95
C GLN A 21 -44.64 10.03 -16.27
N LEU A 22 -44.91 10.34 -17.54
CA LEU A 22 -45.58 11.61 -17.92
C LEU A 22 -47.08 11.60 -17.58
N ARG A 23 -47.75 10.44 -17.66
CA ARG A 23 -49.16 10.30 -17.26
C ARG A 23 -49.33 10.52 -15.76
N SER A 24 -48.48 9.92 -14.92
CA SER A 24 -48.55 10.08 -13.46
C SER A 24 -48.28 11.52 -12.99
N ARG A 25 -47.57 12.31 -13.82
CA ARG A 25 -47.32 13.75 -13.61
C ARG A 25 -48.36 14.67 -14.27
N ASN A 26 -49.47 14.11 -14.79
CA ASN A 26 -50.54 14.84 -15.51
C ASN A 26 -50.08 15.64 -16.74
N VAL A 27 -48.89 15.37 -17.27
CA VAL A 27 -48.35 16.06 -18.46
C VAL A 27 -49.07 15.60 -19.73
N ILE A 28 -49.33 14.30 -19.85
CA ILE A 28 -50.03 13.70 -20.99
C ILE A 28 -51.37 13.06 -20.58
N SER A 29 -52.28 12.96 -21.55
CA SER A 29 -53.55 12.25 -21.44
C SER A 29 -53.77 11.34 -22.65
N GLY A 30 -54.48 10.24 -22.43
CA GLY A 30 -54.95 9.34 -23.49
C GLY A 30 -56.34 9.72 -23.99
N TYR A 31 -56.89 8.85 -24.83
CA TYR A 31 -58.25 8.96 -25.38
C TYR A 31 -59.28 8.29 -24.46
N GLN A 32 -60.57 8.55 -24.69
CA GLN A 32 -61.68 7.99 -23.90
C GLN A 32 -61.78 6.46 -23.96
N ASP A 33 -61.22 5.84 -25.01
CA ASP A 33 -61.11 4.39 -25.19
C ASP A 33 -59.96 3.73 -24.38
N GLY A 34 -59.22 4.51 -23.59
CA GLY A 34 -58.09 4.03 -22.78
C GLY A 34 -56.76 3.89 -23.54
N THR A 35 -56.70 4.27 -24.82
CA THR A 35 -55.47 4.24 -25.64
C THR A 35 -54.64 5.53 -25.50
N PHE A 36 -53.35 5.45 -25.82
CA PHE A 36 -52.47 6.61 -25.99
C PHE A 36 -52.22 6.98 -27.45
N ARG A 37 -52.30 6.00 -28.36
CA ARG A 37 -51.95 6.04 -29.79
C ARG A 37 -50.52 6.54 -30.02
N PRO A 38 -49.49 5.82 -29.52
CA PRO A 38 -48.10 6.29 -29.49
C PRO A 38 -47.53 6.67 -30.86
N ASN A 39 -47.96 5.97 -31.92
CA ASN A 39 -47.46 6.17 -33.29
C ASN A 39 -48.22 7.24 -34.08
N ASN A 40 -49.28 7.84 -33.53
CA ASN A 40 -49.99 8.91 -34.23
C ASN A 40 -49.14 10.20 -34.24
N PRO A 41 -49.16 11.00 -35.33
CA PRO A 41 -48.49 12.29 -35.38
C PRO A 41 -49.12 13.29 -34.41
N VAL A 42 -48.32 14.23 -33.91
CA VAL A 42 -48.75 15.34 -33.05
C VAL A 42 -48.96 16.60 -33.88
N THR A 43 -50.09 17.29 -33.74
CA THR A 43 -50.30 18.61 -34.35
C THR A 43 -49.58 19.71 -33.57
N ARG A 44 -49.28 20.83 -34.23
CA ARG A 44 -48.62 21.99 -33.58
C ARG A 44 -49.44 22.56 -32.41
N ALA A 45 -50.77 22.48 -32.48
CA ALA A 45 -51.68 22.86 -31.38
C ALA A 45 -51.58 21.90 -30.18
N GLU A 46 -51.58 20.58 -30.41
CA GLU A 46 -51.38 19.58 -29.35
C GLU A 46 -50.00 19.71 -28.71
N PHE A 47 -48.94 19.93 -29.50
CA PHE A 47 -47.60 20.13 -28.96
C PHE A 47 -47.52 21.39 -28.07
N ALA A 48 -48.16 22.50 -28.45
CA ALA A 48 -48.22 23.69 -27.59
C ALA A 48 -48.93 23.40 -26.25
N ALA A 49 -49.99 22.59 -26.25
CA ALA A 49 -50.68 22.15 -25.04
C ALA A 49 -49.81 21.22 -24.17
N LEU A 50 -49.01 20.35 -24.79
CA LEU A 50 -48.05 19.49 -24.08
C LEU A 50 -46.93 20.31 -23.42
N ILE A 51 -46.33 21.26 -24.14
CA ILE A 51 -45.30 22.17 -23.59
C ILE A 51 -45.84 22.98 -22.41
N GLY A 52 -47.06 23.53 -22.52
CA GLY A 52 -47.68 24.30 -21.44
C GLY A 52 -47.92 23.49 -20.16
N LYS A 53 -48.10 22.17 -20.26
CA LYS A 53 -48.18 21.26 -19.10
C LYS A 53 -46.81 20.81 -18.59
N ALA A 54 -45.91 20.43 -19.49
CA ALA A 54 -44.58 19.94 -19.18
C ALA A 54 -43.72 21.01 -18.47
N PHE A 55 -43.85 22.27 -18.91
CA PHE A 55 -43.06 23.40 -18.43
C PHE A 55 -43.95 24.51 -17.86
N ALA A 56 -44.93 24.13 -17.02
CA ALA A 56 -45.93 25.06 -16.44
C ALA A 56 -45.31 26.26 -15.69
N ASN A 57 -44.09 26.12 -15.17
CA ASN A 57 -43.36 27.16 -14.45
C ASN A 57 -42.39 27.98 -15.34
N ALA A 58 -42.40 27.78 -16.66
CA ALA A 58 -41.51 28.52 -17.56
C ALA A 58 -41.84 30.03 -17.60
N PRO A 59 -40.83 30.93 -17.50
CA PRO A 59 -41.07 32.36 -17.44
C PRO A 59 -41.63 32.91 -18.76
N LEU A 60 -42.59 33.84 -18.66
CA LEU A 60 -43.15 34.54 -19.82
C LEU A 60 -42.19 35.65 -20.27
N ILE A 61 -41.44 35.39 -21.32
CA ILE A 61 -40.40 36.29 -21.88
C ILE A 61 -40.86 37.11 -23.09
N ARG A 62 -42.08 36.90 -23.60
CA ARG A 62 -42.69 37.70 -24.69
C ARG A 62 -44.09 38.20 -24.31
N THR A 63 -44.49 39.33 -24.90
CA THR A 63 -45.89 39.77 -24.98
C THR A 63 -46.70 38.83 -25.88
N GLY A 64 -48.02 38.73 -25.69
CA GLY A 64 -48.89 37.91 -26.56
C GLY A 64 -49.09 38.52 -27.94
N ILE A 65 -49.41 37.69 -28.94
CA ILE A 65 -49.71 38.13 -30.33
C ILE A 65 -50.94 37.42 -30.89
N THR A 66 -51.65 38.04 -31.83
CA THR A 66 -52.74 37.37 -32.56
C THR A 66 -52.20 36.68 -33.82
N PHE A 67 -52.37 35.36 -33.91
CA PHE A 67 -52.11 34.59 -35.13
C PHE A 67 -53.33 34.64 -36.06
N LYS A 68 -53.11 34.80 -37.37
CA LYS A 68 -54.17 34.96 -38.38
C LYS A 68 -55.11 33.76 -38.50
N ASP A 69 -54.62 32.57 -38.16
CA ASP A 69 -55.25 31.27 -38.34
C ASP A 69 -55.58 30.56 -37.01
N VAL A 70 -55.55 31.30 -35.89
CA VAL A 70 -55.96 30.80 -34.57
C VAL A 70 -57.05 31.71 -33.99
N PRO A 71 -58.34 31.41 -34.25
CA PRO A 71 -59.46 32.11 -33.63
C PRO A 71 -59.38 32.17 -32.11
N SER A 72 -59.97 33.20 -31.50
CA SER A 72 -60.00 33.37 -30.03
C SER A 72 -60.72 32.23 -29.30
N ASN A 73 -61.71 31.61 -29.95
CA ASN A 73 -62.44 30.44 -29.47
C ASN A 73 -61.81 29.08 -29.84
N HIS A 74 -60.63 29.06 -30.49
CA HIS A 74 -59.94 27.81 -30.80
C HIS A 74 -59.48 27.12 -29.51
N TRP A 75 -59.74 25.82 -29.36
CA TRP A 75 -59.50 25.06 -28.11
C TRP A 75 -58.07 25.21 -27.56
N ALA A 76 -57.07 25.29 -28.45
CA ALA A 76 -55.66 25.43 -28.10
C ALA A 76 -55.18 26.89 -27.97
N ASN A 77 -56.04 27.91 -28.11
CA ASN A 77 -55.62 29.32 -28.19
C ASN A 77 -54.74 29.73 -26.99
N ALA A 78 -55.19 29.45 -25.76
CA ALA A 78 -54.42 29.74 -24.55
C ALA A 78 -53.07 29.00 -24.51
N ALA A 79 -53.04 27.72 -24.89
CA ALA A 79 -51.81 26.93 -24.94
C ALA A 79 -50.80 27.47 -25.98
N ILE A 80 -51.30 27.90 -27.14
CA ILE A 80 -50.51 28.52 -28.20
C ILE A 80 -49.93 29.87 -27.73
N GLN A 81 -50.73 30.69 -27.02
CA GLN A 81 -50.21 31.91 -26.37
C GLN A 81 -49.13 31.60 -25.35
N THR A 82 -49.32 30.61 -24.47
CA THR A 82 -48.32 30.22 -23.48
C THR A 82 -47.03 29.76 -24.16
N ALA A 83 -47.09 28.84 -25.12
CA ALA A 83 -45.91 28.35 -25.85
C ALA A 83 -45.16 29.45 -26.63
N TYR A 84 -45.88 30.47 -27.12
CA TYR A 84 -45.27 31.65 -27.72
C TYR A 84 -44.59 32.55 -26.68
N ARG A 85 -45.28 32.85 -25.58
CA ARG A 85 -44.81 33.78 -24.55
C ARG A 85 -43.66 33.22 -23.72
N THR A 86 -43.59 31.90 -23.52
CA THR A 86 -42.43 31.22 -22.89
C THR A 86 -41.24 31.04 -23.85
N GLY A 87 -41.42 31.31 -25.15
CA GLY A 87 -40.36 31.27 -26.14
C GLY A 87 -40.14 29.93 -26.85
N PHE A 88 -40.87 28.87 -26.46
CA PHE A 88 -40.76 27.55 -27.08
C PHE A 88 -41.19 27.54 -28.56
N ILE A 89 -42.23 28.29 -28.95
CA ILE A 89 -42.73 28.27 -30.35
C ILE A 89 -42.99 29.69 -30.87
N SER A 90 -42.26 30.13 -31.89
CA SER A 90 -42.40 31.51 -32.44
C SER A 90 -43.48 31.69 -33.51
N GLY A 91 -44.09 30.62 -34.03
CA GLY A 91 -44.98 30.68 -35.20
C GLY A 91 -44.21 30.88 -36.52
N TYR A 92 -44.90 31.33 -37.58
CA TYR A 92 -44.32 31.62 -38.90
C TYR A 92 -44.23 33.13 -39.17
N PRO A 93 -43.30 33.60 -40.03
CA PRO A 93 -43.11 35.02 -40.34
C PRO A 93 -44.35 35.74 -40.91
N ASP A 94 -45.25 35.00 -41.56
CA ASP A 94 -46.52 35.50 -42.11
C ASP A 94 -47.61 35.79 -41.05
N ARG A 95 -47.29 35.59 -39.76
CA ARG A 95 -48.19 35.60 -38.58
C ARG A 95 -49.22 34.46 -38.56
N THR A 96 -48.92 33.32 -39.16
CA THR A 96 -49.66 32.06 -38.94
C THR A 96 -49.02 31.18 -37.87
N PHE A 97 -49.82 30.33 -37.23
CA PHE A 97 -49.34 29.29 -36.31
C PHE A 97 -49.43 27.89 -36.92
N LYS A 98 -50.38 27.65 -37.83
CA LYS A 98 -50.74 26.38 -38.47
C LYS A 98 -51.13 25.30 -37.45
N PRO A 99 -52.20 25.51 -36.66
CA PRO A 99 -52.53 24.70 -35.48
C PRO A 99 -52.73 23.21 -35.79
N ASN A 100 -53.42 22.90 -36.89
CA ASN A 100 -53.76 21.53 -37.29
C ASN A 100 -52.65 20.83 -38.11
N GLN A 101 -51.57 21.53 -38.45
CA GLN A 101 -50.45 20.91 -39.16
C GLN A 101 -49.67 20.00 -38.20
N PRO A 102 -49.33 18.76 -38.59
CA PRO A 102 -48.37 17.92 -37.86
C PRO A 102 -47.03 18.65 -37.64
N ILE A 103 -46.47 18.55 -36.44
CA ILE A 103 -45.16 19.13 -36.13
C ILE A 103 -44.06 18.13 -36.52
N THR A 104 -42.96 18.62 -37.12
CA THR A 104 -41.82 17.75 -37.48
C THR A 104 -40.87 17.53 -36.31
N ARG A 105 -40.12 16.42 -36.31
CA ARG A 105 -39.14 16.08 -35.26
C ARG A 105 -38.14 17.20 -35.01
N VAL A 106 -37.60 17.82 -36.08
CA VAL A 106 -36.69 18.99 -35.97
C VAL A 106 -37.35 20.20 -35.29
N GLN A 107 -38.63 20.46 -35.55
CA GLN A 107 -39.37 21.58 -34.96
C GLN A 107 -39.63 21.37 -33.46
N VAL A 108 -39.86 20.12 -33.02
CA VAL A 108 -40.02 19.79 -31.60
C VAL A 108 -38.71 20.02 -30.84
N LEU A 109 -37.59 19.51 -31.37
CA LEU A 109 -36.27 19.67 -30.75
C LEU A 109 -35.81 21.13 -30.70
N LEU A 110 -36.01 21.88 -31.80
CA LEU A 110 -35.76 23.32 -31.85
C LEU A 110 -36.59 24.09 -30.81
N ALA A 111 -37.85 23.71 -30.61
CA ALA A 111 -38.73 24.34 -29.64
C ALA A 111 -38.26 24.10 -28.19
N LEU A 112 -37.86 22.87 -27.87
CA LEU A 112 -37.31 22.53 -26.56
C LEU A 112 -36.00 23.30 -26.28
N VAL A 113 -35.05 23.29 -27.21
CA VAL A 113 -33.78 24.04 -27.09
C VAL A 113 -34.02 25.53 -26.88
N SER A 114 -34.95 26.12 -27.63
CA SER A 114 -35.29 27.55 -27.54
C SER A 114 -35.94 27.91 -26.20
N GLY A 115 -36.92 27.11 -25.74
CA GLY A 115 -37.64 27.35 -24.49
C GLY A 115 -36.79 27.09 -23.24
N LEU A 116 -35.90 26.10 -23.29
CA LEU A 116 -34.94 25.78 -22.23
C LEU A 116 -33.70 26.69 -22.24
N LYS A 117 -33.61 27.60 -23.21
CA LYS A 117 -32.51 28.56 -23.39
C LYS A 117 -31.13 27.91 -23.48
N TYR A 118 -31.04 26.75 -24.11
CA TYR A 118 -29.75 26.09 -24.32
C TYR A 118 -28.90 26.88 -25.33
N THR A 119 -27.65 27.16 -24.96
CA THR A 119 -26.70 27.85 -25.84
C THR A 119 -26.48 27.06 -27.13
N THR A 120 -26.76 27.69 -28.27
CA THR A 120 -26.47 27.12 -29.60
C THR A 120 -25.16 27.66 -30.13
N ALA A 121 -24.20 26.79 -30.43
CA ALA A 121 -22.98 27.14 -31.14
C ALA A 121 -23.22 27.21 -32.66
N ALA A 122 -22.28 27.79 -33.41
CA ALA A 122 -22.23 27.64 -34.85
C ALA A 122 -21.96 26.17 -35.21
N ALA A 123 -22.94 25.49 -35.79
CA ALA A 123 -22.85 24.08 -36.18
C ALA A 123 -23.08 23.93 -37.68
N SER A 124 -22.33 23.02 -38.30
CA SER A 124 -22.48 22.61 -39.70
C SER A 124 -23.15 21.24 -39.80
N SER A 125 -23.67 20.89 -40.97
CA SER A 125 -24.11 19.51 -41.24
C SER A 125 -22.96 18.52 -41.04
N THR A 126 -21.72 18.88 -41.39
CA THR A 126 -20.51 18.08 -41.15
C THR A 126 -20.31 17.75 -39.67
N SER A 127 -20.45 18.73 -38.76
CA SER A 127 -20.34 18.51 -37.31
C SER A 127 -21.42 17.61 -36.69
N LEU A 128 -22.44 17.24 -37.47
CA LEU A 128 -23.53 16.35 -37.05
C LEU A 128 -23.47 14.97 -37.71
N GLN A 129 -22.58 14.74 -38.68
CA GLN A 129 -22.43 13.44 -39.36
C GLN A 129 -21.91 12.34 -38.43
N ASP A 130 -21.14 12.69 -37.40
CA ASP A 130 -20.68 11.75 -36.37
C ASP A 130 -21.85 11.16 -35.54
N TYR A 131 -22.98 11.86 -35.49
CA TYR A 131 -24.17 11.48 -34.72
C TYR A 131 -25.31 10.97 -35.60
N TYR A 132 -25.47 11.50 -36.82
CA TYR A 132 -26.60 11.19 -37.70
C TYR A 132 -26.18 10.92 -39.15
N ASP A 133 -26.53 9.74 -39.65
CA ASP A 133 -26.31 9.34 -41.04
C ASP A 133 -27.16 10.18 -42.02
N ASP A 134 -28.22 10.83 -41.52
CA ASP A 134 -29.08 11.78 -42.23
C ASP A 134 -28.87 13.24 -41.83
N ALA A 135 -27.71 13.61 -41.26
CA ALA A 135 -27.37 14.98 -40.88
C ALA A 135 -27.55 16.01 -42.01
N GLY A 136 -27.34 15.60 -43.27
CA GLY A 136 -27.57 16.43 -44.45
C GLY A 136 -29.03 16.83 -44.70
N ALA A 137 -30.00 16.12 -44.09
CA ALA A 137 -31.42 16.45 -44.18
C ALA A 137 -31.86 17.52 -43.15
N ILE A 138 -30.99 17.91 -42.21
CA ILE A 138 -31.31 18.91 -41.18
C ILE A 138 -31.35 20.30 -41.83
N PRO A 139 -32.46 21.05 -41.73
CA PRO A 139 -32.54 22.41 -42.25
C PRO A 139 -31.50 23.34 -41.61
N ILE A 140 -30.89 24.22 -42.41
CA ILE A 140 -29.82 25.14 -41.98
C ILE A 140 -30.20 25.93 -40.72
N TYR A 141 -31.45 26.42 -40.64
CA TYR A 141 -31.96 27.19 -39.50
C TYR A 141 -31.99 26.41 -38.17
N ALA A 142 -31.88 25.07 -38.21
CA ALA A 142 -31.97 24.20 -37.06
C ALA A 142 -30.65 23.54 -36.66
N LEU A 143 -29.57 23.65 -37.46
CA LEU A 143 -28.30 22.96 -37.21
C LEU A 143 -27.74 23.20 -35.80
N GLY A 144 -27.60 24.46 -35.39
CA GLY A 144 -27.11 24.82 -34.04
C GLY A 144 -28.01 24.32 -32.91
N ALA A 145 -29.33 24.24 -33.15
CA ALA A 145 -30.28 23.73 -32.18
C ALA A 145 -30.23 22.20 -32.07
N ILE A 146 -30.11 21.48 -33.19
CA ILE A 146 -29.94 20.02 -33.16
C ILE A 146 -28.60 19.64 -32.55
N ALA A 147 -27.51 20.38 -32.79
CA ALA A 147 -26.24 20.19 -32.09
C ALA A 147 -26.40 20.36 -30.57
N ALA A 148 -27.03 21.45 -30.11
CA ALA A 148 -27.31 21.65 -28.69
C ALA A 148 -28.20 20.55 -28.09
N ALA A 149 -29.26 20.12 -28.80
CA ALA A 149 -30.14 19.03 -28.37
C ALA A 149 -29.39 17.69 -28.26
N THR A 150 -28.46 17.42 -29.18
CA THR A 150 -27.65 16.19 -29.24
C THR A 150 -26.67 16.14 -28.06
N LEU A 151 -25.93 17.22 -27.83
CA LEU A 151 -24.98 17.33 -26.71
C LEU A 151 -25.69 17.32 -25.34
N LYS A 152 -26.91 17.88 -25.27
CA LYS A 152 -27.79 17.81 -24.09
C LYS A 152 -28.64 16.53 -24.04
N ARG A 153 -28.36 15.53 -24.88
CA ARG A 153 -29.00 14.20 -24.89
C ARG A 153 -30.54 14.22 -24.99
N LEU A 154 -31.11 15.31 -25.51
CA LEU A 154 -32.55 15.45 -25.74
C LEU A 154 -33.07 14.58 -26.89
N VAL A 155 -32.18 14.26 -27.84
CA VAL A 155 -32.56 13.59 -29.08
C VAL A 155 -32.73 12.09 -28.85
N VAL A 156 -33.97 11.62 -29.06
CA VAL A 156 -34.33 10.20 -29.03
C VAL A 156 -34.70 9.70 -30.44
N ASN A 157 -34.01 8.66 -30.87
CA ASN A 157 -34.07 8.07 -32.19
C ASN A 157 -34.34 6.56 -32.06
N TYR A 158 -35.46 6.10 -32.64
CA TYR A 158 -35.89 4.70 -32.60
C TYR A 158 -36.34 4.26 -34.01
N PRO A 159 -36.04 3.02 -34.44
CA PRO A 159 -35.23 2.01 -33.75
C PRO A 159 -33.72 2.25 -33.86
N ASP A 160 -33.29 3.07 -34.83
CA ASP A 160 -31.89 3.35 -35.13
C ASP A 160 -31.47 4.71 -34.54
N VAL A 161 -30.50 4.70 -33.63
CA VAL A 161 -30.01 5.90 -32.94
C VAL A 161 -29.34 6.90 -33.88
N LYS A 162 -28.80 6.45 -35.02
CA LYS A 162 -28.11 7.28 -36.01
C LYS A 162 -29.03 7.92 -37.05
N ARG A 163 -30.35 7.75 -36.97
CA ARG A 163 -31.31 8.31 -37.93
C ARG A 163 -32.24 9.29 -37.25
N LEU A 164 -31.99 10.59 -37.44
CA LEU A 164 -32.76 11.66 -36.83
C LEU A 164 -34.14 11.83 -37.49
N ASN A 165 -34.27 11.55 -38.78
CA ASN A 165 -35.45 11.81 -39.62
C ASN A 165 -36.03 13.23 -39.39
N PRO A 166 -35.24 14.30 -39.56
CA PRO A 166 -35.56 15.63 -39.03
C PRO A 166 -36.88 16.21 -39.57
N ASN A 167 -37.19 15.94 -40.85
CA ASN A 167 -38.36 16.48 -41.54
C ASN A 167 -39.60 15.55 -41.45
N GLN A 168 -39.50 14.41 -40.77
CA GLN A 168 -40.64 13.53 -40.51
C GLN A 168 -41.55 14.13 -39.42
N ASN A 169 -42.86 13.91 -39.54
CA ASN A 169 -43.84 14.28 -38.52
C ASN A 169 -43.55 13.50 -37.21
N ALA A 170 -43.44 14.23 -36.09
CA ALA A 170 -43.17 13.62 -34.80
C ALA A 170 -44.42 12.92 -34.25
N THR A 171 -44.24 11.67 -33.84
CA THR A 171 -45.27 10.87 -33.18
C THR A 171 -45.44 11.22 -31.71
N ARG A 172 -46.58 10.83 -31.12
CA ARG A 172 -46.89 11.07 -29.70
C ARG A 172 -45.87 10.43 -28.76
N ALA A 173 -45.29 9.28 -29.12
CA ALA A 173 -44.22 8.64 -28.36
C ALA A 173 -42.89 9.40 -28.45
N GLU A 174 -42.49 9.89 -29.63
CA GLU A 174 -41.25 10.64 -29.79
C GLU A 174 -41.30 11.99 -29.07
N VAL A 175 -42.41 12.71 -29.19
CA VAL A 175 -42.65 13.95 -28.43
C VAL A 175 -42.61 13.69 -26.92
N SER A 176 -43.20 12.58 -26.46
CA SER A 176 -43.10 12.15 -25.06
C SER A 176 -41.65 11.88 -24.65
N ALA A 177 -40.89 11.16 -25.47
CA ALA A 177 -39.50 10.82 -25.19
C ALA A 177 -38.58 12.05 -25.10
N PHE A 178 -38.71 13.01 -26.02
CA PHE A 178 -37.98 14.27 -25.96
C PHE A 178 -38.34 15.09 -24.71
N ILE A 179 -39.62 15.11 -24.31
CA ILE A 179 -40.06 15.77 -23.07
C ILE A 179 -39.53 15.04 -21.83
N CYS A 180 -39.46 13.71 -21.84
CA CYS A 180 -38.84 12.95 -20.75
C CYS A 180 -37.36 13.30 -20.59
N GLN A 181 -36.58 13.36 -21.69
CA GLN A 181 -35.19 13.81 -21.62
C GLN A 181 -35.08 15.27 -21.12
N ALA A 182 -35.90 16.18 -21.64
CA ALA A 182 -35.90 17.59 -21.23
C ALA A 182 -36.32 17.83 -19.77
N LEU A 183 -37.04 16.90 -19.15
CA LEU A 183 -37.46 16.93 -17.74
C LEU A 183 -36.64 16.00 -16.84
N ASN A 184 -35.58 15.36 -17.35
CA ASN A 184 -34.80 14.33 -16.66
C ASN A 184 -35.65 13.19 -16.06
N ILE A 185 -36.73 12.80 -16.77
CA ILE A 185 -37.62 11.71 -16.38
C ILE A 185 -37.09 10.39 -16.96
N PRO A 186 -36.83 9.36 -16.13
CA PRO A 186 -36.34 8.07 -16.58
C PRO A 186 -37.40 7.30 -17.40
N GLY A 187 -36.96 6.29 -18.14
CA GLY A 187 -37.85 5.40 -18.90
C GLY A 187 -37.69 5.44 -20.44
N ILE A 188 -36.60 6.04 -20.94
CA ILE A 188 -36.12 5.88 -22.32
C ILE A 188 -34.84 5.02 -22.28
N PRO A 189 -34.76 3.89 -23.00
CA PRO A 189 -33.55 3.10 -23.09
C PRO A 189 -32.38 3.90 -23.69
N SER A 190 -31.23 3.90 -23.02
CA SER A 190 -30.05 4.71 -23.38
C SER A 190 -29.54 4.47 -24.81
N LYS A 191 -29.72 3.25 -25.34
CA LYS A 191 -29.44 2.88 -26.74
C LYS A 191 -30.24 3.66 -27.81
N TYR A 192 -31.30 4.37 -27.44
CA TYR A 192 -32.08 5.21 -28.35
C TYR A 192 -31.79 6.70 -28.18
N ILE A 193 -30.88 7.09 -27.26
CA ILE A 193 -30.54 8.49 -26.98
C ILE A 193 -29.28 8.85 -27.78
N ALA A 194 -29.42 9.79 -28.71
CA ALA A 194 -28.30 10.27 -29.52
C ALA A 194 -27.41 11.27 -28.74
N GLY A 195 -26.18 11.45 -29.22
CA GLY A 195 -25.09 12.11 -28.48
C GLY A 195 -23.87 11.22 -28.24
N GLY A 196 -23.78 10.08 -28.93
CA GLY A 196 -22.68 9.11 -28.80
C GLY A 196 -22.85 8.16 -27.62
N SER A 197 -22.02 7.11 -27.61
CA SER A 197 -21.89 6.23 -26.44
C SER A 197 -21.35 7.05 -25.27
N LEU A 198 -22.04 6.97 -24.12
CA LEU A 198 -21.54 7.53 -22.87
C LEU A 198 -20.24 6.81 -22.44
N PHE A 199 -20.16 5.50 -22.70
CA PHE A 199 -18.95 4.71 -22.55
C PHE A 199 -17.93 4.99 -23.64
N VAL A 200 -16.71 5.36 -23.23
CA VAL A 200 -15.50 5.32 -24.07
C VAL A 200 -14.93 3.90 -24.09
N ILE A 201 -15.02 3.21 -22.95
CA ILE A 201 -14.62 1.81 -22.79
C ILE A 201 -15.82 1.07 -22.19
N ALA A 202 -16.41 0.15 -22.96
CA ALA A 202 -17.60 -0.58 -22.53
C ALA A 202 -17.33 -1.43 -21.26
N PRO A 203 -18.36 -1.73 -20.44
CA PRO A 203 -18.22 -2.61 -19.28
C PRO A 203 -17.70 -4.00 -19.67
N GLN A 204 -16.47 -4.32 -19.27
CA GLN A 204 -15.81 -5.58 -19.64
C GLN A 204 -14.85 -6.13 -18.56
N PHE A 205 -14.28 -5.26 -17.72
CA PHE A 205 -13.29 -5.65 -16.71
C PHE A 205 -13.94 -6.18 -15.43
N ASP A 206 -13.30 -7.17 -14.78
CA ASP A 206 -13.76 -7.74 -13.51
C ASP A 206 -13.51 -6.77 -12.35
N GLU A 207 -12.37 -6.10 -12.37
CA GLU A 207 -11.97 -5.02 -11.47
C GLU A 207 -11.21 -3.96 -12.29
N ALA A 208 -11.25 -2.70 -11.86
CA ALA A 208 -10.58 -1.59 -12.53
C ALA A 208 -10.47 -0.38 -11.59
N ASP A 209 -9.55 0.55 -11.88
CA ASP A 209 -9.36 1.80 -11.12
C ASP A 209 -9.53 3.05 -11.99
N SER A 210 -9.71 4.22 -11.36
CA SER A 210 -9.69 5.50 -12.08
C SER A 210 -8.34 5.74 -12.78
N PHE A 211 -8.36 6.51 -13.87
CA PHE A 211 -7.13 6.91 -14.58
C PHE A 211 -6.18 7.71 -13.68
N SER A 212 -4.88 7.45 -13.88
CA SER A 212 -3.76 8.15 -13.25
C SER A 212 -2.57 8.16 -14.21
N GLU A 213 -2.06 9.34 -14.53
CA GLU A 213 -0.97 9.58 -15.48
C GLU A 213 -1.25 9.01 -16.89
N GLY A 214 -2.51 9.11 -17.34
CA GLY A 214 -2.92 8.66 -18.67
C GLY A 214 -3.26 7.16 -18.80
N LEU A 215 -2.97 6.34 -17.80
CA LEU A 215 -3.28 4.91 -17.78
C LEU A 215 -4.27 4.55 -16.66
N ALA A 216 -5.03 3.49 -16.86
CA ALA A 216 -5.85 2.89 -15.81
C ALA A 216 -5.53 1.41 -15.66
N ARG A 217 -5.45 0.95 -14.41
CA ARG A 217 -5.34 -0.47 -14.09
C ARG A 217 -6.66 -1.17 -14.36
N VAL A 218 -6.59 -2.35 -14.96
CA VAL A 218 -7.74 -3.22 -15.23
C VAL A 218 -7.41 -4.69 -14.97
N LYS A 219 -8.41 -5.46 -14.55
CA LYS A 219 -8.33 -6.90 -14.31
C LYS A 219 -9.23 -7.65 -15.27
N THR A 220 -8.73 -8.75 -15.81
CA THR A 220 -9.51 -9.69 -16.61
C THR A 220 -9.19 -11.10 -16.14
N GLY A 221 -10.16 -11.78 -15.54
CA GLY A 221 -9.90 -12.97 -14.73
C GLY A 221 -9.08 -12.62 -13.48
N GLU A 222 -8.01 -13.37 -13.22
CA GLU A 222 -7.21 -13.21 -12.00
C GLU A 222 -6.03 -12.22 -12.14
N LYS A 223 -5.72 -11.75 -13.35
CA LYS A 223 -4.51 -10.96 -13.63
C LYS A 223 -4.80 -9.49 -13.93
N TRP A 224 -3.90 -8.63 -13.46
CA TRP A 224 -3.90 -7.19 -13.72
C TRP A 224 -3.06 -6.83 -14.96
N GLY A 225 -3.55 -5.82 -15.68
CA GLY A 225 -2.90 -5.10 -16.76
C GLY A 225 -3.30 -3.62 -16.75
N TYR A 226 -2.96 -2.87 -17.79
CA TYR A 226 -3.26 -1.44 -17.89
C TYR A 226 -3.77 -1.08 -19.29
N VAL A 227 -4.75 -0.17 -19.34
CA VAL A 227 -5.30 0.41 -20.57
C VAL A 227 -5.03 1.91 -20.69
N ASP A 228 -4.99 2.40 -21.91
CA ASP A 228 -5.09 3.82 -22.23
C ASP A 228 -6.55 4.32 -22.20
N LYS A 229 -6.73 5.62 -22.44
CA LYS A 229 -8.05 6.29 -22.45
C LYS A 229 -8.96 5.85 -23.61
N GLN A 230 -8.42 5.13 -24.59
CA GLN A 230 -9.15 4.54 -25.72
C GLN A 230 -9.48 3.06 -25.46
N GLY A 231 -9.10 2.51 -24.30
CA GLY A 231 -9.33 1.13 -23.92
C GLY A 231 -8.36 0.12 -24.53
N GLN A 232 -7.27 0.59 -25.16
CA GLN A 232 -6.23 -0.31 -25.69
C GLN A 232 -5.34 -0.79 -24.54
N LEU A 233 -5.05 -2.10 -24.51
CA LEU A 233 -4.16 -2.70 -23.52
C LEU A 233 -2.69 -2.33 -23.80
N VAL A 234 -2.20 -1.34 -23.05
CA VAL A 234 -0.78 -0.92 -23.06
C VAL A 234 0.09 -1.96 -22.34
N ILE A 235 -0.42 -2.55 -21.26
CA ILE A 235 0.23 -3.62 -20.52
C ILE A 235 -0.76 -4.78 -20.39
N GLN A 236 -0.42 -5.90 -21.01
CA GLN A 236 -1.29 -7.09 -21.06
C GLN A 236 -1.57 -7.67 -19.65
N PRO A 237 -2.77 -8.21 -19.37
CA PRO A 237 -3.11 -8.76 -18.06
C PRO A 237 -2.28 -10.00 -17.71
N LYS A 238 -1.18 -9.79 -16.96
CA LYS A 238 -0.22 -10.85 -16.57
C LYS A 238 0.34 -10.70 -15.16
N LEU A 239 -0.02 -9.61 -14.48
CA LEU A 239 0.50 -9.24 -13.16
C LEU A 239 -0.42 -9.81 -12.06
N ASP A 240 0.14 -10.20 -10.93
CA ASP A 240 -0.62 -10.68 -9.78
C ASP A 240 -1.11 -9.52 -8.89
N GLU A 241 -0.24 -8.52 -8.70
CA GLU A 241 -0.49 -7.25 -8.02
C GLU A 241 0.25 -6.15 -8.83
N ALA A 242 -0.03 -4.86 -8.61
CA ALA A 242 -0.80 -4.13 -9.63
C ALA A 242 -0.99 -2.63 -9.37
N GLU A 243 -0.22 -1.85 -8.62
CA GLU A 243 -0.70 -0.50 -8.21
C GLU A 243 -0.73 0.57 -9.31
N ALA A 244 -1.56 1.61 -9.11
CA ALA A 244 -1.76 2.70 -10.08
C ALA A 244 -0.47 3.51 -10.32
N PHE A 245 -0.35 4.12 -11.50
CA PHE A 245 0.79 4.97 -11.85
C PHE A 245 0.84 6.25 -10.99
N SER A 246 2.01 6.50 -10.42
CA SER A 246 2.32 7.65 -9.58
C SER A 246 3.82 8.00 -9.68
N ASP A 247 4.13 9.26 -9.94
CA ASP A 247 5.45 9.76 -10.29
C ASP A 247 6.11 9.04 -11.49
N GLY A 248 5.31 8.63 -12.48
CA GLY A 248 5.76 7.93 -13.70
C GLY A 248 6.04 6.43 -13.53
N LEU A 249 5.76 5.86 -12.35
CA LEU A 249 6.01 4.45 -12.02
C LEU A 249 4.78 3.77 -11.43
N ALA A 250 4.61 2.49 -11.70
CA ALA A 250 3.64 1.62 -11.04
C ALA A 250 4.38 0.50 -10.28
N LEU A 251 3.97 0.23 -9.05
CA LEU A 251 4.45 -0.92 -8.27
C LEU A 251 3.70 -2.17 -8.69
N VAL A 252 4.40 -3.21 -9.14
CA VAL A 252 3.78 -4.47 -9.58
C VAL A 252 4.44 -5.67 -8.94
N ARG A 253 3.73 -6.80 -8.94
CA ARG A 253 4.20 -8.07 -8.41
C ARG A 253 3.84 -9.22 -9.33
N THR A 254 4.75 -10.17 -9.41
CA THR A 254 4.49 -11.49 -9.98
C THR A 254 4.88 -12.57 -8.98
N TYR A 255 4.00 -13.55 -8.81
CA TYR A 255 4.29 -14.73 -8.02
C TYR A 255 4.96 -15.77 -8.90
N SER A 256 6.15 -16.23 -8.48
CA SER A 256 6.73 -17.44 -9.06
C SER A 256 5.93 -18.65 -8.58
N THR A 257 5.51 -19.53 -9.49
CA THR A 257 4.81 -20.79 -9.19
C THR A 257 5.76 -21.81 -8.56
N VAL A 258 6.28 -21.51 -7.38
CA VAL A 258 6.97 -22.45 -6.49
C VAL A 258 5.90 -22.93 -5.50
N GLY A 259 5.53 -24.21 -5.61
CA GLY A 259 4.46 -24.80 -4.81
C GLY A 259 4.81 -24.85 -3.33
N SER A 260 4.49 -23.76 -2.61
CA SER A 260 4.57 -23.69 -1.15
C SER A 260 3.30 -24.29 -0.56
N SER A 261 3.30 -25.60 -0.33
CA SER A 261 2.32 -26.23 0.55
C SER A 261 2.56 -25.74 1.97
N PHE A 262 1.93 -24.62 2.35
CA PHE A 262 1.87 -24.19 3.74
C PHE A 262 1.00 -25.19 4.52
N THR A 263 1.64 -26.23 5.05
CA THR A 263 1.03 -27.13 6.03
C THR A 263 0.63 -26.30 7.24
N THR A 264 -0.67 -26.24 7.52
CA THR A 264 -1.21 -25.62 8.73
C THR A 264 -0.74 -26.42 9.95
N ILE A 265 0.39 -26.03 10.53
CA ILE A 265 0.92 -26.65 11.74
C ILE A 265 -0.07 -26.37 12.87
N ARG A 266 -0.69 -27.43 13.41
CA ARG A 266 -1.55 -27.35 14.60
C ARG A 266 -0.71 -26.89 15.80
N GLU A 267 -1.36 -26.35 16.83
CA GLU A 267 -0.68 -25.92 18.07
C GLU A 267 0.06 -27.11 18.71
N GLU A 268 1.35 -27.22 18.44
CA GLU A 268 2.25 -28.18 19.08
C GLU A 268 3.17 -27.51 20.10
N LYS A 269 3.49 -28.33 21.11
CA LYS A 269 4.42 -28.18 22.24
C LYS A 269 5.33 -26.94 22.27
N VAL A 270 5.47 -26.35 23.46
CA VAL A 270 6.45 -25.30 23.76
C VAL A 270 7.83 -25.67 23.19
N MET A 271 8.33 -24.87 22.24
CA MET A 271 9.69 -25.05 21.73
C MET A 271 10.69 -24.69 22.82
N GLU A 272 11.71 -25.53 22.98
CA GLU A 272 12.79 -25.30 23.93
C GLU A 272 14.13 -25.46 23.22
N THR A 273 14.92 -24.39 23.14
CA THR A 273 16.28 -24.48 22.57
C THR A 273 17.23 -25.00 23.64
N ARG A 274 17.78 -26.22 23.44
CA ARG A 274 18.74 -26.84 24.36
C ARG A 274 20.06 -27.00 23.62
N GLY A 275 20.86 -25.94 23.66
CA GLY A 275 22.03 -25.78 22.82
C GLY A 275 23.37 -25.97 23.52
N VAL A 276 24.40 -26.38 22.77
CA VAL A 276 25.78 -26.40 23.25
C VAL A 276 26.79 -26.08 22.14
N TRP A 277 27.80 -25.28 22.47
CA TRP A 277 28.93 -25.02 21.58
C TRP A 277 29.98 -26.12 21.61
N LEU A 278 30.53 -26.43 20.43
CA LEU A 278 31.64 -27.36 20.24
C LEU A 278 32.78 -26.58 19.57
N THR A 279 33.86 -26.31 20.29
CA THR A 279 35.05 -25.60 19.80
C THR A 279 36.21 -26.60 19.53
N THR A 280 37.30 -26.15 18.90
CA THR A 280 38.57 -26.89 18.90
C THR A 280 39.59 -26.37 19.91
N THR A 281 39.31 -25.24 20.57
CA THR A 281 40.11 -24.71 21.68
C THR A 281 39.72 -25.42 22.97
N ASP A 282 40.68 -25.90 23.76
CA ASP A 282 40.44 -26.64 25.00
C ASP A 282 39.50 -27.86 24.91
N SER A 283 39.25 -28.40 23.71
CA SER A 283 38.34 -29.53 23.48
C SER A 283 38.96 -30.62 22.60
N ARG A 284 38.46 -31.85 22.75
CA ARG A 284 38.89 -33.02 21.96
C ARG A 284 37.83 -33.56 20.99
N VAL A 285 36.65 -32.94 20.92
CA VAL A 285 35.49 -33.46 20.15
C VAL A 285 35.85 -33.76 18.70
N PHE A 286 36.55 -32.86 18.01
CA PHE A 286 36.86 -33.00 16.58
C PHE A 286 38.07 -33.92 16.27
N ASN A 287 38.83 -34.35 17.28
CA ASN A 287 40.09 -35.07 17.08
C ASN A 287 39.91 -36.36 16.27
N SER A 288 38.80 -37.06 16.42
CA SER A 288 38.48 -38.27 15.66
C SER A 288 36.97 -38.43 15.45
N LYS A 289 36.57 -39.22 14.44
CA LYS A 289 35.17 -39.59 14.26
C LYS A 289 34.58 -40.25 15.52
N GLN A 290 35.36 -41.06 16.23
CA GLN A 290 34.91 -41.68 17.48
C GLN A 290 34.61 -40.63 18.56
N SER A 291 35.47 -39.63 18.72
CA SER A 291 35.27 -38.52 19.68
C SER A 291 34.01 -37.71 19.35
N ILE A 292 33.72 -37.51 18.06
CA ILE A 292 32.46 -36.93 17.57
C ILE A 292 31.27 -37.82 17.95
N THR A 293 31.32 -39.13 17.66
CA THR A 293 30.28 -40.11 17.99
C THR A 293 29.97 -40.14 19.49
N GLU A 294 31.00 -40.16 20.34
CA GLU A 294 30.88 -40.14 21.80
C GLU A 294 30.23 -38.85 22.31
N ALA A 295 30.63 -37.69 21.74
CA ALA A 295 30.04 -36.40 22.09
C ALA A 295 28.56 -36.32 21.70
N MET A 296 28.19 -36.76 20.49
CA MET A 296 26.80 -36.71 20.03
C MET A 296 25.90 -37.65 20.86
N ASN A 297 26.36 -38.87 21.14
CA ASN A 297 25.65 -39.81 22.02
C ASN A 297 25.44 -39.21 23.42
N PHE A 298 26.47 -38.62 24.03
CA PHE A 298 26.40 -38.01 25.35
C PHE A 298 25.42 -36.84 25.42
N LEU A 299 25.41 -35.97 24.40
CA LEU A 299 24.54 -34.80 24.36
C LEU A 299 23.07 -35.19 24.16
N ALA A 300 22.78 -36.12 23.26
CA ALA A 300 21.43 -36.63 23.06
C ALA A 300 20.90 -37.37 24.30
N ASP A 301 21.73 -38.22 24.94
CA ASP A 301 21.37 -38.90 26.19
C ASP A 301 21.16 -37.93 27.37
N THR A 302 21.82 -36.77 27.36
CA THR A 302 21.60 -35.69 28.34
C THR A 302 20.33 -34.88 28.06
N GLY A 303 19.75 -34.99 26.87
CA GLY A 303 18.52 -34.29 26.47
C GLY A 303 18.72 -32.96 25.74
N PHE A 304 19.92 -32.71 25.18
CA PHE A 304 20.15 -31.61 24.22
C PHE A 304 19.43 -31.88 22.89
N ASN A 305 19.17 -30.83 22.12
CA ASN A 305 18.49 -30.94 20.82
C ASN A 305 19.16 -30.18 19.66
N VAL A 306 20.12 -29.30 19.94
CA VAL A 306 20.92 -28.60 18.90
C VAL A 306 22.38 -28.43 19.32
N VAL A 307 23.30 -28.56 18.36
CA VAL A 307 24.74 -28.35 18.56
C VAL A 307 25.30 -27.29 17.61
N PHE A 308 26.25 -26.51 18.12
CA PHE A 308 26.88 -25.40 17.41
C PHE A 308 28.38 -25.67 17.21
N PRO A 309 28.77 -26.47 16.19
CA PRO A 309 30.17 -26.80 15.93
C PRO A 309 30.90 -25.65 15.24
N VAL A 310 32.09 -25.30 15.74
CA VAL A 310 32.96 -24.35 15.06
C VAL A 310 33.39 -24.86 13.68
N VAL A 311 33.30 -23.99 12.67
CA VAL A 311 33.70 -24.29 11.29
C VAL A 311 34.64 -23.26 10.67
N TRP A 312 34.84 -22.12 11.32
CA TRP A 312 35.79 -21.06 10.93
C TRP A 312 36.49 -20.49 12.16
N ASN A 313 37.78 -20.78 12.31
CA ASN A 313 38.60 -20.38 13.45
C ASN A 313 40.07 -20.21 13.03
N ASN A 314 40.76 -19.21 13.58
CA ASN A 314 42.20 -18.96 13.40
C ASN A 314 42.65 -19.06 11.92
N ALA A 315 41.95 -18.30 11.05
CA ALA A 315 42.20 -18.22 9.62
C ALA A 315 42.04 -19.52 8.80
N ALA A 316 41.40 -20.56 9.34
CA ALA A 316 41.15 -21.81 8.64
C ALA A 316 39.70 -22.31 8.77
N THR A 317 39.25 -23.05 7.76
CA THR A 317 37.99 -23.81 7.82
C THR A 317 38.22 -25.18 8.43
N LEU A 318 37.21 -25.71 9.13
CA LEU A 318 37.20 -27.08 9.68
C LEU A 318 36.37 -28.04 8.80
N TYR A 319 36.21 -27.67 7.55
CA TYR A 319 35.59 -28.42 6.46
C TYR A 319 36.37 -28.11 5.18
N PRO A 320 36.40 -29.02 4.18
CA PRO A 320 37.05 -28.76 2.90
C PRO A 320 36.36 -27.61 2.16
N SER A 321 37.08 -26.50 1.96
CA SER A 321 36.58 -25.26 1.36
C SER A 321 37.31 -24.95 0.06
N LYS A 322 36.55 -24.83 -1.03
CA LYS A 322 37.07 -24.35 -2.32
C LYS A 322 37.40 -22.87 -2.24
N VAL A 323 36.57 -22.09 -1.56
CA VAL A 323 36.77 -20.64 -1.34
C VAL A 323 38.11 -20.37 -0.65
N MET A 324 38.45 -21.12 0.39
CA MET A 324 39.76 -21.02 1.05
C MET A 324 40.91 -21.49 0.14
N LYS A 325 40.72 -22.59 -0.59
CA LYS A 325 41.73 -23.14 -1.50
C LYS A 325 42.08 -22.18 -2.63
N GLU A 326 41.08 -21.56 -3.24
CA GLU A 326 41.22 -20.61 -4.34
C GLU A 326 41.77 -19.25 -3.84
N THR A 327 41.31 -18.76 -2.69
CA THR A 327 41.73 -17.45 -2.17
C THR A 327 43.10 -17.50 -1.49
N PHE A 328 43.31 -18.48 -0.60
CA PHE A 328 44.48 -18.55 0.28
C PHE A 328 45.46 -19.67 -0.09
N GLY A 329 45.04 -20.73 -0.79
CA GLY A 329 45.88 -21.90 -1.11
C GLY A 329 45.82 -23.00 -0.05
N VAL A 330 44.94 -22.84 0.94
CA VAL A 330 44.71 -23.77 2.06
C VAL A 330 43.26 -24.24 1.94
N GLU A 331 42.99 -25.54 1.89
CA GLU A 331 41.63 -26.06 1.71
C GLU A 331 40.89 -26.30 3.04
N ILE A 332 41.64 -26.61 4.09
CA ILE A 332 41.16 -26.92 5.44
C ILE A 332 42.32 -26.73 6.42
N ASP A 333 42.04 -26.54 7.71
CA ASP A 333 43.03 -26.58 8.78
C ASP A 333 43.89 -27.87 8.69
N SER A 334 45.20 -27.72 8.90
CA SER A 334 46.19 -28.81 8.73
C SER A 334 45.93 -30.03 9.61
N ARG A 335 45.22 -29.86 10.74
CA ARG A 335 44.80 -30.95 11.65
C ARG A 335 43.79 -31.92 11.01
N PHE A 336 43.11 -31.52 9.94
CA PHE A 336 41.98 -32.24 9.35
C PHE A 336 42.20 -32.63 7.87
N VAL A 337 43.42 -32.51 7.35
CA VAL A 337 43.76 -32.94 5.98
C VAL A 337 43.37 -34.41 5.76
N GLY A 338 42.59 -34.67 4.70
CA GLY A 338 42.05 -35.99 4.38
C GLY A 338 40.76 -36.38 5.13
N ARG A 339 40.20 -35.48 5.94
CA ARG A 339 38.92 -35.65 6.65
C ARG A 339 37.95 -34.50 6.38
N ASP A 340 36.69 -34.73 6.74
CA ASP A 340 35.62 -33.73 6.75
C ASP A 340 34.91 -33.79 8.11
N PRO A 341 35.47 -33.13 9.15
CA PRO A 341 34.93 -33.17 10.51
C PRO A 341 33.48 -32.67 10.60
N LEU A 342 33.10 -31.71 9.77
CA LEU A 342 31.73 -31.18 9.73
C LEU A 342 30.75 -32.25 9.22
N LYS A 343 31.07 -32.95 8.13
CA LYS A 343 30.24 -34.04 7.61
C LYS A 343 30.20 -35.25 8.53
N GLU A 344 31.33 -35.59 9.16
CA GLU A 344 31.39 -36.61 10.22
C GLU A 344 30.40 -36.26 11.35
N LEU A 345 30.42 -35.02 11.83
CA LEU A 345 29.55 -34.54 12.89
C LEU A 345 28.07 -34.49 12.50
N ILE A 346 27.73 -33.96 11.33
CA ILE A 346 26.35 -33.93 10.83
C ILE A 346 25.78 -35.35 10.72
N THR A 347 26.59 -36.32 10.31
CA THR A 347 26.19 -37.73 10.23
C THR A 347 25.85 -38.29 11.61
N GLU A 348 26.73 -38.10 12.59
CA GLU A 348 26.54 -38.62 13.95
C GLU A 348 25.45 -37.88 14.73
N ALA A 349 25.30 -36.57 14.54
CA ALA A 349 24.24 -35.76 15.14
C ALA A 349 22.85 -36.22 14.69
N LYS A 350 22.66 -36.42 13.37
CA LYS A 350 21.41 -36.93 12.80
C LYS A 350 21.05 -38.32 13.31
N ARG A 351 22.04 -39.22 13.48
CA ARG A 351 21.84 -40.56 14.04
C ARG A 351 21.20 -40.54 15.43
N VAL A 352 21.40 -39.46 16.20
CA VAL A 352 20.84 -39.28 17.56
C VAL A 352 19.78 -38.18 17.66
N GLY A 353 19.31 -37.64 16.54
CA GLY A 353 18.25 -36.62 16.50
C GLY A 353 18.69 -35.20 16.92
N LEU A 354 19.98 -34.90 16.92
CA LEU A 354 20.51 -33.55 17.18
C LEU A 354 20.52 -32.70 15.89
N ALA A 355 19.99 -31.48 15.98
CA ALA A 355 20.15 -30.47 14.94
C ALA A 355 21.58 -29.89 14.95
N VAL A 356 22.09 -29.47 13.79
CA VAL A 356 23.44 -28.90 13.64
C VAL A 356 23.37 -27.52 13.01
N ILE A 357 23.97 -26.53 13.67
CA ILE A 357 24.05 -25.14 13.20
C ILE A 357 25.54 -24.72 13.23
N PRO A 358 26.27 -24.79 12.10
CA PRO A 358 27.69 -24.46 12.06
C PRO A 358 28.01 -23.01 12.46
N TRP A 359 29.02 -22.85 13.31
CA TRP A 359 29.41 -21.61 13.97
C TRP A 359 30.71 -21.04 13.40
N PHE A 360 30.66 -19.79 12.93
CA PHE A 360 31.78 -19.09 12.30
C PHE A 360 32.55 -18.21 13.31
N GLU A 361 33.10 -18.85 14.35
CA GLU A 361 33.71 -18.24 15.56
C GLU A 361 34.61 -17.04 15.32
N TYR A 362 35.55 -17.11 14.38
CA TYR A 362 36.46 -15.97 14.18
C TYR A 362 35.79 -14.79 13.48
N GLY A 363 34.68 -14.99 12.76
CA GLY A 363 34.01 -13.95 12.01
C GLY A 363 34.96 -13.11 11.17
N PHE A 364 35.03 -11.81 11.49
CA PHE A 364 35.94 -10.84 10.86
C PHE A 364 37.32 -10.67 11.54
N ALA A 365 37.60 -11.38 12.64
CA ALA A 365 38.95 -11.45 13.20
C ALA A 365 39.88 -12.22 12.24
N SER A 366 41.07 -11.67 11.98
CA SER A 366 42.07 -12.30 11.11
C SER A 366 42.94 -13.31 11.86
N SER A 367 43.26 -13.03 13.12
CA SER A 367 44.12 -13.88 13.96
C SER A 367 44.01 -13.51 15.44
N TYR A 368 44.66 -14.31 16.30
CA TYR A 368 44.86 -14.03 17.71
C TYR A 368 46.36 -13.98 18.03
N SER A 369 46.86 -12.81 18.41
CA SER A 369 48.28 -12.56 18.72
C SER A 369 49.29 -13.02 17.64
N GLN A 370 48.94 -12.86 16.36
CA GLN A 370 49.81 -13.21 15.22
C GLN A 370 50.07 -12.02 14.28
N ASN A 371 49.83 -10.79 14.73
CA ASN A 371 50.05 -9.57 13.94
C ASN A 371 49.30 -9.60 12.59
N GLY A 372 48.06 -10.11 12.60
CA GLY A 372 47.18 -10.23 11.43
C GLY A 372 47.22 -11.59 10.70
N GLY A 373 48.16 -12.46 11.07
CA GLY A 373 48.19 -13.87 10.66
C GLY A 373 48.28 -14.08 9.14
N PRO A 374 47.96 -15.30 8.66
CA PRO A 374 48.13 -15.65 7.26
C PRO A 374 47.18 -14.90 6.32
N LEU A 375 46.01 -14.44 6.80
CA LEU A 375 45.06 -13.67 5.98
C LEU A 375 45.63 -12.29 5.62
N LEU A 376 46.06 -11.51 6.62
CA LEU A 376 46.60 -10.17 6.38
C LEU A 376 48.03 -10.19 5.84
N ALA A 377 48.81 -11.25 6.08
CA ALA A 377 50.08 -11.46 5.39
C ALA A 377 49.90 -11.62 3.86
N LYS A 378 48.84 -12.30 3.41
CA LYS A 378 48.54 -12.47 1.98
C LYS A 378 47.74 -11.30 1.38
N LYS A 379 46.89 -10.65 2.18
CA LYS A 379 46.03 -9.52 1.78
C LYS A 379 46.13 -8.36 2.79
N PRO A 380 47.23 -7.59 2.81
CA PRO A 380 47.47 -6.55 3.82
C PRO A 380 46.50 -5.36 3.71
N HIS A 381 45.85 -5.16 2.57
CA HIS A 381 44.81 -4.14 2.38
C HIS A 381 43.49 -4.49 3.08
N TRP A 382 43.28 -5.74 3.48
CA TRP A 382 42.12 -6.15 4.29
C TRP A 382 42.25 -5.77 5.77
N ALA A 383 43.39 -5.24 6.22
CA ALA A 383 43.60 -4.90 7.63
C ALA A 383 42.69 -3.75 8.10
N ALA A 384 41.89 -3.97 9.14
CA ALA A 384 41.20 -2.87 9.82
C ALA A 384 42.23 -1.96 10.53
N ARG A 385 41.97 -0.65 10.56
CA ARG A 385 42.88 0.35 11.12
C ARG A 385 42.25 1.14 12.27
N ASP A 386 43.03 1.37 13.33
CA ASP A 386 42.65 2.33 14.37
C ASP A 386 42.82 3.78 13.89
N ALA A 387 42.36 4.75 14.69
CA ALA A 387 42.48 6.19 14.37
C ALA A 387 43.92 6.71 14.22
N SER A 388 44.92 5.92 14.62
CA SER A 388 46.36 6.21 14.48
C SER A 388 46.99 5.50 13.26
N GLY A 389 46.22 4.70 12.52
CA GLY A 389 46.69 3.92 11.36
C GLY A 389 47.32 2.57 11.69
N ASN A 390 47.33 2.15 12.97
CA ASN A 390 47.85 0.84 13.37
C ASN A 390 46.89 -0.28 12.95
N LEU A 391 47.38 -1.53 12.93
CA LEU A 391 46.52 -2.71 12.81
C LEU A 391 45.57 -2.77 14.01
N LEU A 392 44.27 -2.84 13.74
CA LEU A 392 43.24 -2.90 14.78
C LEU A 392 43.37 -4.18 15.61
N LYS A 393 43.56 -4.01 16.93
CA LYS A 393 43.69 -5.10 17.91
C LYS A 393 42.77 -4.84 19.11
N LYS A 394 41.97 -5.85 19.51
CA LYS A 394 41.12 -5.80 20.72
C LYS A 394 41.00 -7.19 21.33
N ASN A 395 41.22 -7.31 22.65
CA ASN A 395 41.26 -8.58 23.39
C ASN A 395 42.17 -9.63 22.72
N ASP A 396 43.37 -9.20 22.32
CA ASP A 396 44.37 -9.98 21.60
C ASP A 396 44.02 -10.51 20.20
N PHE A 397 42.79 -10.29 19.71
CA PHE A 397 42.43 -10.50 18.31
C PHE A 397 42.85 -9.33 17.42
N GLU A 398 43.45 -9.65 16.28
CA GLU A 398 43.67 -8.71 15.16
C GLU A 398 42.54 -8.84 14.12
N TRP A 399 42.18 -7.76 13.43
CA TRP A 399 40.92 -7.69 12.66
C TRP A 399 41.07 -7.34 11.18
N MET A 400 40.22 -7.96 10.36
CA MET A 400 39.96 -7.52 8.98
C MET A 400 38.96 -6.36 8.97
N ASN A 401 39.02 -5.50 7.96
CA ASN A 401 38.06 -4.42 7.76
C ASN A 401 36.69 -4.98 7.35
N ALA A 402 35.85 -5.26 8.34
CA ALA A 402 34.49 -5.77 8.14
C ALA A 402 33.56 -4.81 7.35
N LEU A 403 34.00 -3.58 7.05
CA LEU A 403 33.27 -2.62 6.21
C LEU A 403 33.72 -2.66 4.73
N ASP A 404 34.79 -3.41 4.42
CA ASP A 404 35.23 -3.64 3.05
C ASP A 404 34.40 -4.75 2.39
N ILE A 405 33.90 -4.47 1.18
CA ILE A 405 33.10 -5.43 0.41
C ILE A 405 33.88 -6.70 0.05
N GLU A 406 35.21 -6.65 -0.16
CA GLU A 406 36.00 -7.86 -0.43
C GLU A 406 36.05 -8.80 0.79
N VAL A 407 36.23 -8.23 1.99
CA VAL A 407 36.29 -8.96 3.26
C VAL A 407 34.91 -9.56 3.58
N GLN A 408 33.86 -8.77 3.38
CA GLN A 408 32.47 -9.21 3.49
C GLN A 408 32.18 -10.36 2.51
N ASP A 409 32.53 -10.21 1.24
CA ASP A 409 32.22 -11.21 0.22
C ASP A 409 32.99 -12.52 0.39
N PHE A 410 34.21 -12.47 0.90
CA PHE A 410 34.96 -13.66 1.31
C PHE A 410 34.25 -14.43 2.43
N LEU A 411 33.92 -13.77 3.56
CA LEU A 411 33.28 -14.45 4.69
C LEU A 411 31.86 -14.94 4.33
N ARG A 412 31.11 -14.14 3.56
CA ARG A 412 29.83 -14.53 2.96
C ARG A 412 29.95 -15.79 2.13
N SER A 413 30.98 -15.89 1.28
CA SER A 413 31.21 -17.06 0.43
C SER A 413 31.48 -18.34 1.23
N LEU A 414 32.21 -18.26 2.35
CA LEU A 414 32.39 -19.40 3.27
C LEU A 414 31.06 -19.87 3.87
N ILE A 415 30.21 -18.94 4.31
CA ILE A 415 28.91 -19.26 4.93
C ILE A 415 27.97 -19.88 3.88
N LEU A 416 27.94 -19.33 2.67
CA LEU A 416 27.14 -19.87 1.56
C LEU A 416 27.67 -21.21 1.03
N GLU A 417 28.99 -21.47 1.10
CA GLU A 417 29.57 -22.77 0.77
C GLU A 417 29.07 -23.85 1.73
N VAL A 418 29.05 -23.57 3.04
CA VAL A 418 28.49 -24.49 4.03
C VAL A 418 26.98 -24.69 3.83
N ALA A 419 26.22 -23.63 3.60
CA ALA A 419 24.76 -23.70 3.40
C ALA A 419 24.34 -24.47 2.13
N LYS A 420 25.18 -24.53 1.09
CA LYS A 420 24.92 -25.27 -0.15
C LYS A 420 25.35 -26.73 -0.09
N ASN A 421 26.45 -27.03 0.61
CA ASN A 421 27.11 -28.33 0.52
C ASN A 421 26.73 -29.30 1.65
N TYR A 422 26.13 -28.81 2.74
CA TYR A 422 25.83 -29.60 3.94
C TYR A 422 24.36 -29.48 4.33
N ASP A 423 23.73 -30.61 4.68
CA ASP A 423 22.36 -30.66 5.17
C ASP A 423 22.35 -30.38 6.69
N ILE A 424 22.11 -29.10 7.00
CA ILE A 424 22.21 -28.45 8.32
C ILE A 424 20.91 -27.72 8.67
N ALA A 425 20.69 -27.44 9.96
CA ALA A 425 19.49 -26.74 10.44
C ALA A 425 19.57 -25.21 10.29
N GLY A 426 20.78 -24.66 10.11
CA GLY A 426 21.02 -23.22 10.05
C GLY A 426 22.52 -22.89 10.06
N ILE A 427 22.86 -21.61 10.15
CA ILE A 427 24.23 -21.09 10.36
C ILE A 427 24.29 -20.18 11.57
N GLN A 428 25.48 -19.95 12.14
CA GLN A 428 25.68 -19.06 13.28
C GLN A 428 26.88 -18.09 13.15
N GLY A 429 26.64 -16.81 13.48
CA GLY A 429 27.67 -15.86 13.92
C GLY A 429 27.64 -15.61 15.44
N ASP A 430 28.67 -14.97 15.99
CA ASP A 430 28.83 -14.71 17.43
C ASP A 430 29.26 -13.26 17.73
N ASP A 431 30.03 -13.02 18.80
CA ASP A 431 30.61 -11.72 19.14
C ASP A 431 31.63 -11.18 18.11
N ARG A 432 31.99 -11.98 17.09
CA ARG A 432 32.86 -11.58 15.96
C ARG A 432 32.15 -11.55 14.60
N LEU A 433 30.86 -11.91 14.52
CA LEU A 433 30.12 -11.99 13.24
C LEU A 433 28.62 -11.60 13.33
N PRO A 434 28.17 -10.60 12.54
CA PRO A 434 28.97 -9.51 12.03
C PRO A 434 29.38 -8.59 13.18
N ALA A 435 30.65 -8.23 13.22
CA ALA A 435 31.22 -7.40 14.26
C ALA A 435 32.50 -6.71 13.77
N LEU A 436 32.85 -5.61 14.41
CA LEU A 436 34.14 -4.94 14.29
C LEU A 436 34.35 -4.06 15.53
N PRO A 437 35.52 -4.08 16.18
CA PRO A 437 35.82 -3.17 17.29
C PRO A 437 35.49 -1.72 16.95
N SER A 438 34.77 -1.05 17.84
CA SER A 438 34.35 0.35 17.69
C SER A 438 35.50 1.30 17.35
N GLU A 439 36.70 0.98 17.80
CA GLU A 439 37.97 1.68 17.63
C GLU A 439 38.51 1.64 16.18
N GLY A 440 37.89 0.85 15.30
CA GLY A 440 38.43 0.45 14.00
C GLY A 440 37.88 1.14 12.74
N SER A 441 38.43 0.70 11.61
CA SER A 441 38.12 1.16 10.25
C SER A 441 38.19 2.68 10.06
N TYR A 442 39.29 3.27 10.54
CA TYR A 442 39.77 4.59 10.16
C TYR A 442 40.70 4.53 8.93
N ASP A 443 40.64 3.45 8.14
CA ASP A 443 41.35 3.36 6.87
C ASP A 443 40.83 4.39 5.84
N SER A 444 41.62 4.66 4.80
CA SER A 444 41.28 5.69 3.80
C SER A 444 39.97 5.40 3.06
N LYS A 445 39.71 4.14 2.69
CA LYS A 445 38.50 3.73 1.96
C LYS A 445 37.24 3.95 2.79
N THR A 446 37.26 3.58 4.07
CA THR A 446 36.14 3.85 4.99
C THR A 446 35.99 5.34 5.28
N SER A 447 37.09 6.05 5.54
CA SER A 447 37.09 7.47 5.87
C SER A 447 36.57 8.34 4.72
N GLU A 448 37.04 8.10 3.50
CA GLU A 448 36.54 8.76 2.29
C GLU A 448 35.05 8.48 2.06
N ARG A 449 34.59 7.25 2.30
CA ARG A 449 33.16 6.90 2.16
C ARG A 449 32.30 7.72 3.13
N TYR A 450 32.74 7.90 4.37
CA TYR A 450 32.06 8.73 5.37
C TYR A 450 32.08 10.22 4.98
N SER A 451 33.25 10.76 4.61
CA SER A 451 33.39 12.15 4.18
C SER A 451 32.55 12.49 2.96
N ARG A 452 32.42 11.57 1.98
CA ARG A 452 31.54 11.75 0.82
C ARG A 452 30.05 11.72 1.19
N GLN A 453 29.66 10.90 2.18
CA GLN A 453 28.24 10.74 2.57
C GLN A 453 27.74 11.88 3.47
N PHE A 454 28.58 12.42 4.34
CA PHE A 454 28.17 13.40 5.35
C PHE A 454 28.87 14.77 5.25
N ASN A 455 29.75 14.96 4.25
CA ASN A 455 30.55 16.17 4.07
C ASN A 455 31.39 16.55 5.30
N GLN A 456 31.82 15.56 6.08
CA GLN A 456 32.62 15.73 7.30
C GLN A 456 33.53 14.52 7.52
N ASN A 457 34.73 14.74 8.06
CA ASN A 457 35.66 13.65 8.37
C ASN A 457 35.16 12.78 9.54
N PRO A 458 35.58 11.50 9.64
CA PRO A 458 35.29 10.67 10.80
C PRO A 458 35.73 11.34 12.11
N PRO A 459 34.91 11.30 13.18
CA PRO A 459 35.26 11.87 14.47
C PRO A 459 36.36 11.06 15.16
N SER A 460 37.21 11.73 15.93
CA SER A 460 38.26 11.09 16.73
C SER A 460 37.73 10.21 17.86
N ASN A 461 36.50 10.46 18.32
CA ASN A 461 35.80 9.56 19.23
C ASN A 461 35.14 8.41 18.44
N PRO A 462 35.59 7.14 18.60
CA PRO A 462 35.00 6.00 17.91
C PRO A 462 33.53 5.73 18.29
N LYS A 463 33.07 6.27 19.42
CA LYS A 463 31.72 6.07 19.97
C LYS A 463 30.85 7.33 19.86
N GLU A 464 31.24 8.29 19.03
CA GLU A 464 30.34 9.34 18.55
C GLU A 464 29.14 8.68 17.83
N ALA A 465 27.93 9.17 18.08
CA ALA A 465 26.69 8.49 17.75
C ALA A 465 26.51 8.25 16.23
N GLN A 466 26.79 9.24 15.39
CA GLN A 466 26.64 9.11 13.94
C GLN A 466 27.68 8.14 13.36
N TRP A 467 28.94 8.25 13.79
CA TRP A 467 30.03 7.37 13.34
C TRP A 467 29.91 5.92 13.82
N LEU A 468 29.43 5.73 15.06
CA LEU A 468 29.12 4.40 15.60
C LEU A 468 27.96 3.77 14.81
N GLN A 469 26.85 4.50 14.66
CA GLN A 469 25.64 3.94 14.04
C GLN A 469 25.82 3.65 12.55
N TRP A 470 26.49 4.54 11.80
CA TRP A 470 26.73 4.36 10.37
C TRP A 470 27.55 3.10 10.06
N ARG A 471 28.56 2.78 10.87
CA ARG A 471 29.36 1.55 10.68
C ARG A 471 28.56 0.30 11.08
N ALA A 472 27.74 0.38 12.13
CA ALA A 472 26.84 -0.71 12.52
C ALA A 472 25.73 -0.96 11.48
N ASP A 473 25.26 0.07 10.77
CA ASP A 473 24.33 -0.06 9.64
C ASP A 473 24.98 -0.83 8.48
N ILE A 474 26.24 -0.56 8.14
CA ILE A 474 26.99 -1.30 7.09
C ILE A 474 27.13 -2.80 7.44
N LEU A 475 27.32 -3.14 8.72
CA LEU A 475 27.34 -4.54 9.19
C LEU A 475 25.95 -5.19 9.16
N THR A 476 24.90 -4.40 9.41
CA THR A 476 23.50 -4.84 9.30
C THR A 476 23.10 -5.08 7.84
N ASP A 477 23.65 -4.30 6.90
CA ASP A 477 23.47 -4.50 5.45
C ASP A 477 24.18 -5.76 4.95
N PHE A 478 25.35 -6.07 5.49
CA PHE A 478 26.00 -7.36 5.25
C PHE A 478 25.12 -8.52 5.71
N LEU A 479 24.57 -8.45 6.93
CA LEU A 479 23.66 -9.47 7.44
C LEU A 479 22.38 -9.58 6.60
N THR A 480 21.84 -8.46 6.11
CA THR A 480 20.67 -8.43 5.22
C THR A 480 20.93 -9.19 3.93
N ARG A 481 22.06 -8.93 3.25
CA ARG A 481 22.44 -9.67 2.02
C ARG A 481 22.66 -11.15 2.29
N LEU A 482 23.41 -11.48 3.34
CA LEU A 482 23.69 -12.87 3.72
C LEU A 482 22.38 -13.63 4.01
N TYR A 483 21.47 -13.03 4.77
CA TYR A 483 20.16 -13.57 5.06
C TYR A 483 19.38 -13.86 3.77
N GLN A 484 19.31 -12.90 2.84
CA GLN A 484 18.57 -13.03 1.57
C GLN A 484 19.11 -14.19 0.72
N GLU A 485 20.43 -14.34 0.64
CA GLU A 485 21.05 -15.43 -0.11
C GLU A 485 20.88 -16.79 0.56
N LEU A 486 20.89 -16.86 1.90
CA LEU A 486 20.62 -18.09 2.66
C LEU A 486 19.18 -18.58 2.47
N ILE A 487 18.18 -17.70 2.59
CA ILE A 487 16.78 -18.12 2.39
C ILE A 487 16.46 -18.46 0.92
N ALA A 488 17.23 -17.92 -0.03
CA ALA A 488 17.14 -18.29 -1.45
C ALA A 488 17.76 -19.68 -1.74
N ILE A 489 18.70 -20.15 -0.93
CA ILE A 489 19.23 -21.53 -0.98
C ILE A 489 18.24 -22.50 -0.33
N ASN A 490 17.81 -22.19 0.89
CA ASN A 490 16.83 -23.00 1.62
C ASN A 490 16.07 -22.10 2.62
N PRO A 491 14.76 -21.87 2.42
CA PRO A 491 13.98 -20.96 3.26
C PRO A 491 13.81 -21.47 4.71
N ASN A 492 14.12 -22.74 4.98
CA ASN A 492 14.04 -23.34 6.31
C ASN A 492 15.33 -23.19 7.15
N LEU A 493 16.45 -22.70 6.58
CA LEU A 493 17.70 -22.51 7.32
C LEU A 493 17.56 -21.42 8.39
N ILE A 494 17.84 -21.75 9.65
CA ILE A 494 17.94 -20.78 10.75
C ILE A 494 19.17 -19.88 10.55
N ILE A 495 19.00 -18.57 10.66
CA ILE A 495 20.09 -17.61 10.87
C ILE A 495 20.17 -17.36 12.38
N SER A 496 21.19 -17.94 13.03
CA SER A 496 21.45 -17.80 14.47
C SER A 496 22.54 -16.75 14.73
N MET A 497 22.41 -15.97 15.80
CA MET A 497 23.45 -15.03 16.24
C MET A 497 23.67 -15.08 17.75
N ALA A 498 24.93 -15.05 18.17
CA ALA A 498 25.34 -15.03 19.58
C ALA A 498 26.17 -13.79 19.92
N PRO A 499 25.61 -12.57 19.78
CA PRO A 499 26.35 -11.34 20.00
C PRO A 499 26.65 -11.13 21.49
N SER A 500 27.51 -10.16 21.77
CA SER A 500 27.58 -9.59 23.13
C SER A 500 26.27 -8.87 23.50
N ALA A 501 25.93 -8.83 24.79
CA ALA A 501 24.66 -8.26 25.26
C ALA A 501 24.47 -6.78 24.83
N TYR A 502 23.26 -6.43 24.39
CA TYR A 502 22.92 -5.06 23.96
C TYR A 502 22.76 -4.11 25.19
N PRO A 503 23.14 -2.81 25.09
CA PRO A 503 23.78 -2.13 23.96
C PRO A 503 25.31 -2.25 23.91
N TRP A 504 25.94 -3.02 24.80
CA TRP A 504 27.41 -3.13 24.86
C TRP A 504 28.01 -3.72 23.57
N GLY A 505 27.35 -4.71 22.96
CA GLY A 505 27.76 -5.24 21.65
C GLY A 505 27.79 -4.19 20.54
N LEU A 506 26.84 -3.24 20.52
CA LEU A 506 26.84 -2.10 19.61
C LEU A 506 27.99 -1.13 19.94
N GLN A 507 28.13 -0.76 21.20
CA GLN A 507 29.12 0.23 21.67
C GLN A 507 30.56 -0.23 21.50
N GLU A 508 30.86 -1.53 21.64
CA GLU A 508 32.22 -2.06 21.61
C GLU A 508 32.59 -2.77 20.31
N TYR A 509 31.62 -3.33 19.59
CA TYR A 509 31.81 -4.24 18.45
C TYR A 509 30.88 -3.96 17.26
N LEU A 510 30.15 -2.84 17.28
CA LEU A 510 29.21 -2.44 16.22
C LEU A 510 28.09 -3.46 15.95
N GLN A 511 27.82 -4.35 16.92
CA GLN A 511 26.78 -5.38 16.85
C GLN A 511 25.41 -4.80 17.24
N ASP A 512 24.69 -4.27 16.26
CA ASP A 512 23.33 -3.75 16.46
C ASP A 512 22.27 -4.86 16.52
N ALA A 513 22.33 -5.68 17.56
CA ALA A 513 21.40 -6.78 17.77
C ALA A 513 19.92 -6.32 17.79
N GLN A 514 19.63 -5.09 18.23
CA GLN A 514 18.28 -4.53 18.15
C GLN A 514 17.86 -4.34 16.69
N ALA A 515 18.69 -3.75 15.83
CA ALA A 515 18.39 -3.62 14.41
C ALA A 515 18.12 -4.99 13.73
N TRP A 516 18.86 -6.03 14.12
CA TRP A 516 18.71 -7.37 13.54
C TRP A 516 17.38 -8.02 13.92
N ILE A 517 16.93 -7.84 15.16
CA ILE A 517 15.60 -8.27 15.64
C ILE A 517 14.51 -7.44 14.97
N ASP A 518 14.65 -6.12 14.96
CA ASP A 518 13.69 -5.15 14.44
C ASP A 518 13.46 -5.33 12.92
N GLN A 519 14.51 -5.65 12.17
CA GLN A 519 14.44 -5.94 10.72
C GLN A 519 14.20 -7.42 10.40
N GLY A 520 14.10 -8.29 11.42
CA GLY A 520 13.86 -9.73 11.22
C GLY A 520 14.93 -10.43 10.40
N LEU A 521 16.20 -10.16 10.71
CA LEU A 521 17.39 -10.71 10.03
C LEU A 521 17.95 -11.96 10.71
N ILE A 522 17.36 -12.37 11.83
CA ILE A 522 17.76 -13.52 12.65
C ILE A 522 16.52 -14.30 13.08
N ASP A 523 16.62 -15.62 13.16
CA ASP A 523 15.54 -16.51 13.60
C ASP A 523 15.77 -17.07 15.01
N LEU A 524 17.04 -17.08 15.46
CA LEU A 524 17.47 -17.50 16.78
C LEU A 524 18.56 -16.53 17.29
N ILE A 525 18.47 -16.09 18.54
CA ILE A 525 19.47 -15.21 19.17
C ILE A 525 19.81 -15.68 20.58
N HIS A 526 21.10 -15.71 20.87
CA HIS A 526 21.63 -16.22 22.13
C HIS A 526 22.74 -15.29 22.67
N PRO A 527 22.36 -14.11 23.21
CA PRO A 527 23.32 -13.14 23.71
C PRO A 527 24.18 -13.73 24.82
N GLN A 528 25.49 -13.46 24.78
CA GLN A 528 26.47 -14.09 25.68
C GLN A 528 26.38 -13.51 27.11
N LEU A 529 25.53 -14.09 27.96
CA LEU A 529 25.29 -13.67 29.34
C LEU A 529 26.26 -14.34 30.32
N TYR A 530 27.56 -14.24 30.03
CA TYR A 530 28.62 -14.91 30.79
C TYR A 530 28.83 -14.24 32.16
N ARG A 531 27.95 -14.59 33.11
CA ARG A 531 27.96 -14.18 34.52
C ARG A 531 28.25 -15.40 35.40
N ARG A 532 28.88 -15.15 36.55
CA ARG A 532 29.36 -16.20 37.48
C ARG A 532 28.52 -16.29 38.75
N ASP A 533 27.49 -15.48 38.82
CA ASP A 533 26.59 -15.26 39.94
C ASP A 533 25.17 -15.04 39.39
N LEU A 534 24.16 -15.38 40.20
CA LEU A 534 22.77 -15.33 39.75
C LEU A 534 22.28 -13.89 39.54
N GLU A 535 22.58 -12.96 40.45
CA GLU A 535 22.05 -11.58 40.38
C GLU A 535 22.57 -10.83 39.14
N GLY A 536 23.85 -10.96 38.81
CA GLY A 536 24.43 -10.42 37.57
C GLY A 536 23.79 -11.01 36.31
N TYR A 537 23.36 -12.26 36.34
CA TYR A 537 22.60 -12.90 35.25
C TYR A 537 21.17 -12.35 35.17
N LYS A 538 20.47 -12.29 36.32
CA LYS A 538 19.10 -11.75 36.45
C LYS A 538 18.97 -10.35 35.83
N LEU A 539 19.88 -9.45 36.20
CA LEU A 539 19.89 -8.06 35.72
C LEU A 539 19.99 -7.93 34.19
N LEU A 540 20.64 -8.87 33.50
CA LEU A 540 20.73 -8.87 32.04
C LEU A 540 19.47 -9.45 31.40
N VAL A 541 18.92 -10.52 31.96
CA VAL A 541 17.67 -11.11 31.46
C VAL A 541 16.49 -10.16 31.67
N ASP A 542 16.34 -9.56 32.86
CA ASP A 542 15.31 -8.54 33.14
C ASP A 542 15.44 -7.34 32.19
N ARG A 543 16.67 -6.89 31.87
CA ARG A 543 16.86 -5.84 30.86
C ARG A 543 16.35 -6.27 29.49
N MET A 544 16.74 -7.45 29.01
CA MET A 544 16.32 -7.94 27.70
C MET A 544 14.79 -8.05 27.60
N VAL A 545 14.15 -8.71 28.58
CA VAL A 545 12.70 -8.95 28.60
C VAL A 545 11.90 -7.66 28.71
N ASN A 546 12.36 -6.68 29.51
CA ASN A 546 11.60 -5.46 29.76
C ASN A 546 11.92 -4.30 28.80
N GLN A 547 13.04 -4.33 28.07
CA GLN A 547 13.55 -3.19 27.30
C GLN A 547 13.96 -3.50 25.86
N GLN A 548 14.23 -4.77 25.50
CA GLN A 548 14.79 -5.13 24.20
C GLN A 548 13.83 -5.99 23.35
N TYR A 549 13.16 -6.96 23.97
CA TYR A 549 12.29 -7.92 23.27
C TYR A 549 10.82 -7.72 23.63
N LYS A 550 9.95 -7.78 22.62
CA LYS A 550 8.49 -7.89 22.79
C LYS A 550 8.15 -9.32 23.25
N PRO A 551 7.04 -9.56 23.99
CA PRO A 551 6.65 -10.91 24.40
C PRO A 551 6.54 -11.90 23.23
N SER A 552 6.09 -11.43 22.06
CA SER A 552 6.00 -12.21 20.83
C SER A 552 7.35 -12.54 20.18
N GLN A 553 8.48 -11.99 20.65
CA GLN A 553 9.84 -12.27 20.16
C GLN A 553 10.62 -13.22 21.07
N LEU A 554 10.16 -13.47 22.30
CA LEU A 554 10.89 -14.27 23.31
C LEU A 554 11.11 -15.73 22.89
N TYR A 555 10.34 -16.27 21.95
CA TYR A 555 10.55 -17.62 21.41
C TYR A 555 11.88 -17.77 20.63
N ALA A 556 12.43 -16.65 20.12
CA ALA A 556 13.69 -16.62 19.39
C ALA A 556 14.90 -16.40 20.32
N LEU A 557 14.69 -16.16 21.62
CA LEU A 557 15.73 -15.86 22.59
C LEU A 557 16.12 -17.12 23.39
N ALA A 558 17.40 -17.47 23.37
CA ALA A 558 17.95 -18.61 24.13
C ALA A 558 19.32 -18.23 24.75
N PRO A 559 19.39 -17.52 25.88
CA PRO A 559 20.62 -16.88 26.36
C PRO A 559 21.87 -17.78 26.42
N GLY A 560 23.02 -17.21 26.06
CA GLY A 560 24.31 -17.90 26.13
C GLY A 560 24.83 -17.95 27.57
N VAL A 561 25.03 -19.16 28.13
CA VAL A 561 25.40 -19.38 29.54
C VAL A 561 26.80 -20.02 29.63
N LEU A 562 27.66 -19.46 30.49
CA LEU A 562 29.03 -19.92 30.67
C LEU A 562 29.14 -21.02 31.72
N LEU A 563 29.52 -22.23 31.30
CA LEU A 563 29.79 -23.35 32.21
C LEU A 563 31.23 -23.37 32.74
N LYS A 564 32.21 -23.00 31.91
CA LYS A 564 33.65 -23.18 32.20
C LYS A 564 34.51 -22.14 31.46
N VAL A 565 35.46 -21.54 32.17
CA VAL A 565 36.61 -20.82 31.57
C VAL A 565 37.78 -20.79 32.54
N GLY A 566 39.00 -21.15 32.09
CA GLY A 566 40.18 -21.23 32.96
C GLY A 566 39.91 -22.12 34.19
N THR A 567 40.01 -21.55 35.40
CA THR A 567 39.69 -22.22 36.68
C THR A 567 38.22 -22.16 37.07
N TYR A 568 37.40 -21.30 36.46
CA TYR A 568 35.97 -21.20 36.78
C TYR A 568 35.18 -22.43 36.32
N ARG A 569 34.28 -22.92 37.17
CA ARG A 569 33.27 -23.94 36.89
C ARG A 569 31.93 -23.46 37.47
N MET A 570 30.85 -23.61 36.71
CA MET A 570 29.50 -23.33 37.17
C MET A 570 29.03 -24.44 38.11
N SER A 571 28.33 -24.10 39.21
CA SER A 571 27.74 -25.10 40.10
C SER A 571 26.41 -25.63 39.55
N ALA A 572 26.03 -26.85 39.95
CA ALA A 572 24.74 -27.43 39.61
C ALA A 572 23.55 -26.59 40.12
N GLU A 573 23.68 -25.99 41.30
CA GLU A 573 22.67 -25.10 41.87
C GLU A 573 22.47 -23.85 41.01
N LEU A 574 23.56 -23.16 40.66
CA LEU A 574 23.50 -21.95 39.84
C LEU A 574 22.92 -22.26 38.45
N LEU A 575 23.28 -23.40 37.86
CA LEU A 575 22.75 -23.86 36.58
C LEU A 575 21.22 -24.03 36.61
N LEU A 576 20.69 -24.72 37.63
CA LEU A 576 19.25 -24.92 37.78
C LEU A 576 18.51 -23.60 38.06
N GLN A 577 19.07 -22.72 38.89
CA GLN A 577 18.52 -21.38 39.16
C GLN A 577 18.48 -20.51 37.90
N THR A 578 19.55 -20.54 37.08
CA THR A 578 19.62 -19.83 35.79
C THR A 578 18.54 -20.30 34.82
N ILE A 579 18.35 -21.61 34.66
CA ILE A 579 17.33 -22.16 33.75
C ILE A 579 15.92 -21.83 34.25
N GLN A 580 15.65 -22.03 35.54
CA GLN A 580 14.33 -21.70 36.13
C GLN A 580 13.98 -20.23 35.90
N TYR A 581 14.94 -19.32 36.14
CA TYR A 581 14.73 -17.89 35.99
C TYR A 581 14.47 -17.46 34.52
N ASN A 582 15.04 -18.17 33.53
CA ASN A 582 14.67 -18.01 32.12
C ASN A 582 13.20 -18.41 31.89
N ARG A 583 12.80 -19.60 32.37
CA ARG A 583 11.44 -20.13 32.18
C ARG A 583 10.37 -19.27 32.86
N ASP A 584 10.65 -18.72 34.05
CA ASP A 584 9.80 -17.76 34.77
C ASP A 584 9.49 -16.49 33.94
N ARG A 585 10.31 -16.21 32.92
CA ARG A 585 10.19 -15.06 32.01
C ARG A 585 9.76 -15.45 30.60
N SER A 586 9.21 -16.65 30.43
CA SER A 586 8.82 -17.21 29.13
C SER A 586 9.97 -17.38 28.13
N ILE A 587 11.23 -17.37 28.59
CA ILE A 587 12.41 -17.70 27.78
C ILE A 587 12.59 -19.22 27.81
N ASN A 588 12.20 -19.86 26.72
CA ASN A 588 12.25 -21.32 26.56
C ASN A 588 13.51 -21.73 25.79
N GLY A 589 14.65 -21.58 26.43
CA GLY A 589 15.92 -22.13 25.96
C GLY A 589 17.16 -21.41 26.47
N GLU A 590 18.29 -22.08 26.29
CA GLU A 590 19.63 -21.58 26.58
C GLU A 590 20.67 -22.33 25.73
N VAL A 591 21.83 -21.70 25.54
CA VAL A 591 22.96 -22.30 24.82
C VAL A 591 24.20 -22.28 25.72
N PHE A 592 24.75 -23.45 26.03
CA PHE A 592 25.88 -23.56 26.96
C PHE A 592 27.23 -23.45 26.25
N PHE A 593 28.07 -22.54 26.76
CA PHE A 593 29.49 -22.46 26.44
C PHE A 593 30.29 -23.18 27.54
N PHE A 594 30.80 -24.40 27.32
CA PHE A 594 30.76 -25.23 26.11
C PHE A 594 30.83 -26.72 26.51
N TYR A 595 30.84 -27.64 25.54
CA TYR A 595 30.79 -29.10 25.77
C TYR A 595 31.63 -29.62 26.94
N GLU A 596 32.89 -29.21 27.07
CA GLU A 596 33.79 -29.74 28.10
C GLU A 596 33.34 -29.37 29.52
N GLY A 597 32.62 -28.24 29.70
CA GLY A 597 32.00 -27.89 30.98
C GLY A 597 30.93 -28.89 31.45
N LEU A 598 30.33 -29.65 30.53
CA LEU A 598 29.38 -30.73 30.86
C LEU A 598 30.08 -32.05 31.23
N ARG A 599 31.38 -32.18 30.93
CA ARG A 599 32.19 -33.40 31.16
C ARG A 599 32.97 -33.37 32.47
N GLU A 600 33.17 -32.19 33.04
CA GLU A 600 33.83 -31.98 34.33
C GLU A 600 33.06 -32.65 35.49
N ASP A 601 33.76 -32.84 36.61
CA ASP A 601 33.21 -33.36 37.87
C ASP A 601 32.40 -34.66 37.71
N ASN A 602 32.89 -35.57 36.86
CA ASN A 602 32.20 -36.81 36.48
C ASN A 602 30.80 -36.52 35.90
N ASN A 603 30.74 -35.64 34.90
CA ASN A 603 29.54 -35.19 34.21
C ASN A 603 28.45 -34.60 35.15
N ALA A 604 28.82 -33.92 36.24
CA ALA A 604 27.88 -33.45 37.27
C ALA A 604 26.75 -32.57 36.71
N LEU A 605 27.09 -31.59 35.86
CA LEU A 605 26.12 -30.68 35.26
C LEU A 605 25.16 -31.41 34.29
N ALA A 606 25.67 -32.33 33.47
CA ALA A 606 24.84 -33.14 32.58
C ALA A 606 23.87 -34.05 33.35
N LYS A 607 24.29 -34.64 34.48
CA LYS A 607 23.42 -35.45 35.34
C LYS A 607 22.23 -34.65 35.88
N VAL A 608 22.46 -33.44 36.40
CA VAL A 608 21.35 -32.61 36.94
C VAL A 608 20.45 -32.05 35.84
N LEU A 609 20.97 -31.77 34.65
CA LEU A 609 20.14 -31.42 33.48
C LEU A 609 19.21 -32.58 33.12
N LYS A 610 19.76 -33.79 32.92
CA LYS A 610 19.03 -35.00 32.54
C LYS A 610 17.97 -35.42 33.58
N GLN A 611 18.25 -35.21 34.86
CA GLN A 611 17.33 -35.53 35.96
C GLN A 611 16.29 -34.43 36.24
N GLY A 612 16.57 -33.19 35.84
CA GLY A 612 15.72 -32.03 36.05
C GLY A 612 15.15 -31.48 34.74
N PRO A 613 15.55 -30.28 34.29
CA PRO A 613 14.87 -29.56 33.21
C PRO A 613 14.85 -30.30 31.86
N TYR A 614 15.85 -31.15 31.59
CA TYR A 614 15.94 -31.86 30.30
C TYR A 614 15.37 -33.28 30.34
N ALA A 615 14.78 -33.71 31.47
CA ALA A 615 14.21 -35.06 31.64
C ALA A 615 13.09 -35.40 30.64
N GLN A 616 12.36 -34.40 30.14
CA GLN A 616 11.41 -34.58 29.04
C GLN A 616 12.05 -34.25 27.70
N SER A 617 11.76 -35.06 26.67
CA SER A 617 12.21 -34.80 25.30
C SER A 617 11.53 -33.56 24.69
N ALA A 618 12.35 -32.70 24.09
CA ALA A 618 11.95 -31.49 23.36
C ALA A 618 12.61 -31.49 21.97
N PRO A 619 11.86 -31.72 20.87
CA PRO A 619 12.43 -31.75 19.53
C PRO A 619 12.80 -30.34 19.04
N PHE A 620 13.88 -30.24 18.26
CA PHE A 620 14.28 -28.99 17.60
C PHE A 620 13.73 -28.99 16.16
N ASN A 621 12.81 -28.07 15.84
CA ASN A 621 12.16 -28.00 14.53
C ASN A 621 12.37 -26.62 13.87
N PRO A 622 13.31 -26.51 12.89
CA PRO A 622 13.58 -25.26 12.17
C PRO A 622 12.37 -24.62 11.50
N ALA A 623 11.42 -25.43 11.02
CA ALA A 623 10.23 -24.90 10.35
C ALA A 623 9.37 -24.05 11.31
N ILE A 624 9.31 -24.37 12.60
CA ILE A 624 8.49 -23.60 13.56
C ILE A 624 9.12 -22.23 13.86
N PHE A 625 10.46 -22.15 13.93
CA PHE A 625 11.15 -20.85 14.00
C PHE A 625 10.83 -19.98 12.78
N LYS A 626 10.77 -20.56 11.58
CA LYS A 626 10.42 -19.84 10.35
C LYS A 626 8.94 -19.45 10.24
N THR A 627 8.01 -20.31 10.66
CA THR A 627 6.57 -19.98 10.62
C THR A 627 6.16 -18.94 11.66
N ARG A 628 6.87 -18.86 12.80
CA ARG A 628 6.70 -17.79 13.79
C ARG A 628 7.55 -16.54 13.48
N GLY A 629 8.58 -16.69 12.64
CA GLY A 629 9.48 -15.65 12.18
C GLY A 629 8.93 -14.78 11.05
N PHE A 630 9.68 -13.74 10.70
CA PHE A 630 9.29 -12.69 9.73
C PHE A 630 9.36 -13.13 8.26
N THR A 631 9.91 -14.32 8.04
CA THR A 631 10.40 -14.81 6.76
C THR A 631 9.34 -15.18 5.71
N PRO A 632 8.08 -15.58 6.02
CA PRO A 632 7.16 -16.14 5.03
C PRO A 632 6.86 -15.22 3.84
N ARG A 633 6.92 -13.88 4.01
CA ARG A 633 6.65 -12.92 2.92
C ARG A 633 7.85 -12.69 1.99
N ARG A 634 9.08 -13.00 2.40
CA ARG A 634 10.29 -12.86 1.58
C ARG A 634 10.40 -13.91 0.47
N VAL A 635 9.66 -15.00 0.60
CA VAL A 635 9.70 -16.15 -0.30
C VAL A 635 8.46 -16.14 -1.20
N GLY A 636 8.62 -15.76 -2.48
CA GLY A 636 7.68 -16.12 -3.55
C GLY A 636 7.13 -15.00 -4.45
N GLY A 637 7.10 -13.74 -4.00
CA GLY A 637 6.55 -12.62 -4.79
C GLY A 637 7.51 -11.45 -4.91
N LYS A 638 8.06 -11.22 -6.11
CA LYS A 638 9.02 -10.15 -6.38
C LYS A 638 8.30 -8.84 -6.70
N TYR A 639 8.54 -7.80 -5.89
CA TYR A 639 8.15 -6.43 -6.22
C TYR A 639 9.03 -5.89 -7.36
N SER A 640 8.42 -5.16 -8.28
CA SER A 640 9.12 -4.41 -9.31
C SER A 640 8.37 -3.11 -9.56
N TYR A 641 9.09 -2.01 -9.74
CA TYR A 641 8.51 -0.83 -10.37
C TYR A 641 8.61 -0.96 -11.88
N ILE A 642 7.55 -0.59 -12.59
CA ILE A 642 7.53 -0.49 -14.04
C ILE A 642 7.22 0.94 -14.48
N ASN A 643 7.73 1.34 -15.64
CA ASN A 643 7.30 2.55 -16.33
C ASN A 643 5.99 2.30 -17.12
N GLN A 644 5.45 3.36 -17.72
CA GLN A 644 4.20 3.33 -18.50
C GLN A 644 4.24 2.40 -19.73
N PHE A 645 5.43 1.95 -20.16
CA PHE A 645 5.63 0.96 -21.23
C PHE A 645 5.74 -0.49 -20.71
N GLY A 646 5.55 -0.70 -19.40
CA GLY A 646 5.66 -2.02 -18.76
C GLY A 646 7.09 -2.52 -18.57
N GLN A 647 8.10 -1.65 -18.71
CA GLN A 647 9.51 -2.00 -18.52
C GLN A 647 9.90 -1.85 -17.05
N ALA A 648 10.59 -2.84 -16.48
CA ALA A 648 11.07 -2.79 -15.11
C ALA A 648 12.16 -1.72 -14.93
N VAL A 649 12.00 -0.87 -13.92
CA VAL A 649 12.93 0.22 -13.58
C VAL A 649 13.76 -0.13 -12.34
N THR A 650 13.14 -0.72 -11.30
CA THR A 650 13.80 -1.07 -10.04
C THR A 650 13.12 -2.26 -9.39
N GLN A 651 13.90 -3.18 -8.81
CA GLN A 651 13.41 -4.38 -8.12
C GLN A 651 13.79 -4.33 -6.63
N PRO A 652 12.99 -3.64 -5.79
CA PRO A 652 13.27 -3.47 -4.36
C PRO A 652 13.18 -4.81 -3.60
N GLN A 653 14.14 -5.06 -2.71
CA GLN A 653 14.23 -6.28 -1.90
C GLN A 653 13.81 -6.04 -0.45
N PHE A 654 12.52 -5.80 -0.23
CA PHE A 654 11.91 -5.50 1.07
C PHE A 654 10.67 -6.37 1.31
N ASP A 655 10.23 -6.49 2.56
CA ASP A 655 9.03 -7.25 2.95
C ASP A 655 7.72 -6.60 2.48
N TRP A 656 7.76 -5.28 2.36
CA TRP A 656 6.68 -4.45 1.85
C TRP A 656 7.26 -3.22 1.16
N VAL A 657 6.54 -2.76 0.14
CA VAL A 657 6.87 -1.61 -0.69
C VAL A 657 5.54 -0.94 -1.08
N ASP A 658 5.47 0.39 -1.04
CA ASP A 658 4.33 1.17 -1.55
C ASP A 658 4.71 1.94 -2.84
N SER A 659 3.71 2.47 -3.55
CA SER A 659 3.93 3.35 -4.71
C SER A 659 4.73 4.61 -4.38
N PHE A 660 5.44 5.15 -5.38
CA PHE A 660 6.16 6.41 -5.25
C PHE A 660 5.22 7.60 -5.04
N LYS A 661 5.58 8.48 -4.11
CA LYS A 661 4.93 9.75 -3.88
C LYS A 661 5.97 10.84 -3.64
N GLU A 662 5.92 11.88 -4.46
CA GLU A 662 6.89 12.97 -4.53
C GLU A 662 8.37 12.54 -4.65
N GLY A 663 8.62 11.42 -5.33
CA GLY A 663 9.95 10.86 -5.60
C GLY A 663 10.42 9.78 -4.62
N LEU A 664 9.69 9.53 -3.53
CA LEU A 664 10.04 8.56 -2.49
C LEU A 664 8.96 7.49 -2.33
N ALA A 665 9.37 6.26 -2.02
CA ALA A 665 8.46 5.15 -1.70
C ALA A 665 8.71 4.64 -0.29
N LYS A 666 7.62 4.34 0.43
CA LYS A 666 7.67 3.75 1.77
C LYS A 666 7.97 2.24 1.65
N VAL A 667 8.87 1.73 2.49
CA VAL A 667 9.30 0.33 2.50
C VAL A 667 9.38 -0.24 3.92
N LYS A 668 9.27 -1.55 4.06
CA LYS A 668 9.38 -2.25 5.34
C LYS A 668 10.39 -3.41 5.31
N MET A 669 11.16 -3.56 6.39
CA MET A 669 11.90 -4.77 6.70
C MET A 669 11.59 -5.18 8.14
N GLY A 670 11.11 -6.42 8.34
CA GLY A 670 10.63 -6.93 9.61
C GLY A 670 9.51 -6.07 10.19
N TYR A 671 9.79 -5.45 11.32
CA TYR A 671 8.89 -4.54 12.02
C TYR A 671 9.03 -3.09 11.61
N LYS A 672 10.15 -2.69 10.99
CA LYS A 672 10.51 -1.29 10.79
C LYS A 672 10.30 -0.79 9.37
N TRP A 673 9.78 0.43 9.30
CA TRP A 673 9.59 1.18 8.07
C TRP A 673 10.74 2.17 7.82
N GLY A 674 10.88 2.54 6.56
CA GLY A 674 11.72 3.62 6.06
C GLY A 674 11.33 3.95 4.62
N TYR A 675 12.23 4.59 3.88
CA TYR A 675 11.95 5.07 2.53
C TYR A 675 13.08 4.77 1.56
N ILE A 676 12.74 4.57 0.29
CA ILE A 676 13.67 4.47 -0.84
C ILE A 676 13.43 5.58 -1.87
N ASP A 677 14.47 5.91 -2.63
CA ASP A 677 14.36 6.68 -3.87
C ASP A 677 13.93 5.80 -5.06
N LYS A 678 13.73 6.43 -6.22
CA LYS A 678 13.38 5.75 -7.48
C LYS A 678 14.43 4.76 -8.02
N THR A 679 15.65 4.76 -7.47
CA THR A 679 16.71 3.80 -7.81
C THR A 679 16.74 2.60 -6.86
N GLY A 680 15.93 2.64 -5.79
CA GLY A 680 15.86 1.60 -4.77
C GLY A 680 16.81 1.80 -3.59
N ASN A 681 17.57 2.91 -3.56
CA ASN A 681 18.46 3.21 -2.45
C ASN A 681 17.67 3.74 -1.26
N ARG A 682 17.98 3.27 -0.05
CA ARG A 682 17.35 3.77 1.19
C ARG A 682 17.79 5.20 1.48
N ILE A 683 16.82 6.05 1.81
CA ILE A 683 17.03 7.44 2.25
C ILE A 683 17.63 7.48 3.66
N SER A 684 17.13 6.63 4.56
CA SER A 684 17.56 6.56 5.95
C SER A 684 17.49 5.13 6.49
N ARG A 685 18.00 4.93 7.71
CA ARG A 685 17.87 3.67 8.46
C ARG A 685 16.39 3.31 8.65
N LEU A 686 16.08 2.02 8.58
CA LEU A 686 14.76 1.48 8.90
C LEU A 686 14.57 1.51 10.42
N GLN A 687 13.81 2.48 10.92
CA GLN A 687 13.69 2.76 12.37
C GLN A 687 12.28 3.09 12.84
N PHE A 688 11.36 3.42 11.92
CA PHE A 688 10.01 3.83 12.25
C PHE A 688 9.09 2.61 12.48
N ASP A 689 8.27 2.65 13.53
CA ASP A 689 7.27 1.60 13.79
C ASP A 689 6.06 1.72 12.86
N GLU A 690 5.72 2.95 12.45
CA GLU A 690 4.79 3.29 11.36
C GLU A 690 5.31 4.49 10.58
N ALA A 691 4.86 4.63 9.34
CA ALA A 691 5.26 5.65 8.39
C ALA A 691 4.13 5.89 7.38
N GLU A 692 3.97 7.11 6.90
CA GLU A 692 3.02 7.50 5.85
C GLU A 692 3.71 7.92 4.56
N LEU A 693 2.93 8.11 3.48
CA LEU A 693 3.45 8.67 2.23
C LEU A 693 3.85 10.14 2.40
N PHE A 694 4.80 10.61 1.58
CA PHE A 694 5.19 12.01 1.56
C PHE A 694 4.06 12.90 1.02
N SER A 695 3.85 14.03 1.68
CA SER A 695 2.94 15.11 1.29
C SER A 695 3.56 16.46 1.67
N GLU A 696 3.65 17.36 0.71
CA GLU A 696 4.23 18.71 0.86
C GLU A 696 5.69 18.69 1.36
N GLY A 697 6.45 17.68 0.91
CA GLY A 697 7.84 17.49 1.29
C GLY A 697 8.10 16.86 2.65
N LEU A 698 7.04 16.54 3.41
CA LEU A 698 7.10 15.92 4.73
C LEU A 698 6.40 14.57 4.75
N ALA A 699 6.84 13.66 5.63
CA ALA A 699 6.13 12.41 5.90
C ALA A 699 5.92 12.22 7.41
N LEU A 700 4.74 11.74 7.77
CA LEU A 700 4.41 11.37 9.15
C LEU A 700 5.06 10.02 9.49
N VAL A 701 5.71 9.94 10.65
CA VAL A 701 6.33 8.71 11.18
C VAL A 701 6.03 8.53 12.66
N ARG A 702 6.06 7.28 13.13
CA ARG A 702 5.92 6.91 14.55
C ARG A 702 7.12 6.12 15.03
N VAL A 703 7.57 6.38 16.26
CA VAL A 703 8.53 5.55 16.99
C VAL A 703 8.01 5.39 18.42
N GLY A 704 7.95 4.15 18.91
CA GLY A 704 7.22 3.86 20.15
C GLY A 704 5.77 4.34 20.02
N ASN A 705 5.24 5.01 21.04
CA ASN A 705 3.86 5.51 21.04
C ASN A 705 3.72 6.97 20.54
N LYS A 706 4.76 7.54 19.93
CA LYS A 706 4.80 8.96 19.56
C LYS A 706 5.08 9.21 18.08
N TYR A 707 4.31 10.12 17.52
CA TYR A 707 4.40 10.58 16.14
C TYR A 707 5.24 11.86 16.01
N GLY A 708 5.83 12.04 14.83
CA GLY A 708 6.56 13.24 14.40
C GLY A 708 6.74 13.22 12.87
N TYR A 709 7.33 14.28 12.30
CA TYR A 709 7.48 14.41 10.85
C TYR A 709 8.95 14.41 10.43
N ILE A 710 9.23 13.83 9.28
CA ILE A 710 10.54 13.85 8.61
C ILE A 710 10.49 14.59 7.27
N ASN A 711 11.62 15.11 6.84
CA ASN A 711 11.82 15.59 5.46
C ASN A 711 12.25 14.46 4.51
N LYS A 712 12.41 14.78 3.21
CA LYS A 712 12.86 13.85 2.17
C LYS A 712 14.29 13.31 2.33
N LEU A 713 15.07 13.82 3.29
CA LEU A 713 16.38 13.29 3.68
C LEU A 713 16.28 12.33 4.89
N GLY A 714 15.06 12.03 5.36
CA GLY A 714 14.82 11.19 6.53
C GLY A 714 15.10 11.87 7.88
N GLN A 715 15.35 13.18 7.89
CA GLN A 715 15.66 13.94 9.09
C GLN A 715 14.37 14.40 9.78
N LEU A 716 14.29 14.26 11.10
CA LEU A 716 13.17 14.78 11.89
C LEU A 716 13.08 16.31 11.80
N ILE A 717 11.93 16.80 11.35
CA ILE A 717 11.55 18.22 11.37
C ILE A 717 10.84 18.57 12.68
N THR A 718 10.06 17.63 13.23
CA THR A 718 9.47 17.76 14.56
C THR A 718 9.99 16.66 15.49
N PRO A 719 10.08 16.92 16.81
CA PRO A 719 10.25 15.85 17.79
C PRO A 719 9.14 14.79 17.69
N LEU A 720 9.45 13.57 18.10
CA LEU A 720 8.49 12.47 18.27
C LEU A 720 7.70 12.70 19.57
N GLN A 721 6.61 13.47 19.49
CA GLN A 721 5.89 13.97 20.68
C GLN A 721 4.36 13.87 20.59
N TYR A 722 3.79 13.74 19.39
CA TYR A 722 2.34 13.74 19.19
C TYR A 722 1.73 12.35 19.49
N ASP A 723 0.54 12.31 20.07
CA ASP A 723 -0.21 11.09 20.39
C ASP A 723 -0.96 10.53 19.16
N ALA A 724 -1.34 11.42 18.24
CA ALA A 724 -1.89 11.13 16.93
C ALA A 724 -1.59 12.31 15.99
N ALA A 725 -1.65 12.10 14.68
CA ALA A 725 -1.32 13.12 13.69
C ALA A 725 -1.85 12.74 12.30
N ASN A 726 -2.10 13.74 11.47
CA ASN A 726 -2.46 13.60 10.05
C ASN A 726 -1.29 14.06 9.15
N SER A 727 -1.30 13.70 7.87
CA SER A 727 -0.34 14.24 6.88
C SER A 727 -0.53 15.74 6.64
N PHE A 728 0.47 16.41 6.07
CA PHE A 728 0.38 17.82 5.68
C PHE A 728 -0.50 18.01 4.45
N GLN A 729 -1.38 19.01 4.51
CA GLN A 729 -2.16 19.49 3.37
C GLN A 729 -2.41 21.01 3.48
N GLU A 730 -2.15 21.71 2.38
CA GLU A 730 -2.13 23.17 2.24
C GLU A 730 -1.29 23.93 3.29
N GLY A 731 -0.15 23.36 3.69
CA GLY A 731 0.80 23.91 4.65
C GLY A 731 0.48 23.65 6.11
N LEU A 732 -0.57 22.89 6.42
CA LEU A 732 -1.00 22.58 7.79
C LEU A 732 -1.20 21.08 8.02
N ALA A 733 -0.94 20.61 9.24
CA ALA A 733 -1.26 19.25 9.68
C ALA A 733 -1.94 19.26 11.06
N ALA A 734 -2.97 18.44 11.24
CA ALA A 734 -3.59 18.23 12.54
C ALA A 734 -2.75 17.26 13.39
N VAL A 735 -2.45 17.64 14.63
CA VAL A 735 -1.68 16.85 15.60
C VAL A 735 -2.37 16.84 16.96
N LYS A 736 -2.22 15.75 17.71
CA LYS A 736 -2.82 15.54 19.03
C LYS A 736 -1.74 15.52 20.10
N ILE A 737 -1.90 16.29 21.18
CA ILE A 737 -1.03 16.27 22.37
C ILE A 737 -1.92 16.28 23.61
N SER A 738 -1.74 15.32 24.52
CA SER A 738 -2.45 15.26 25.82
C SER A 738 -3.96 15.40 25.66
N ASP A 739 -4.51 14.57 24.78
CA ASP A 739 -5.92 14.51 24.39
C ASP A 739 -6.55 15.74 23.69
N LYS A 740 -5.74 16.70 23.22
CA LYS A 740 -6.22 17.87 22.48
C LYS A 740 -5.63 17.94 21.07
N TRP A 741 -6.45 18.33 20.09
CA TRP A 741 -6.04 18.57 18.72
C TRP A 741 -5.55 20.01 18.51
N PHE A 742 -4.53 20.14 17.66
CA PHE A 742 -3.87 21.39 17.27
C PHE A 742 -3.56 21.31 15.78
N TYR A 743 -3.38 22.45 15.10
CA TYR A 743 -2.72 22.46 13.78
C TYR A 743 -1.33 23.07 13.88
N ILE A 744 -0.37 22.42 13.22
CA ILE A 744 1.00 22.90 13.04
C ILE A 744 1.24 23.31 11.59
N ASP A 745 2.17 24.23 11.36
CA ASP A 745 2.76 24.49 10.04
C ASP A 745 3.88 23.49 9.71
N THR A 746 4.41 23.55 8.49
CA THR A 746 5.49 22.69 7.99
C THR A 746 6.82 22.85 8.72
N THR A 747 6.95 23.81 9.64
CA THR A 747 8.11 23.94 10.55
C THR A 747 7.88 23.25 11.90
N GLY A 748 6.68 22.70 12.12
CA GLY A 748 6.27 22.10 13.40
C GLY A 748 5.71 23.09 14.41
N LYS A 749 5.60 24.38 14.07
CA LYS A 749 5.09 25.42 14.96
C LYS A 749 3.57 25.31 15.04
N VAL A 750 3.02 25.30 16.26
CA VAL A 750 1.57 25.32 16.47
C VAL A 750 1.01 26.67 16.00
N VAL A 751 0.04 26.61 15.09
CA VAL A 751 -0.65 27.76 14.51
C VAL A 751 -2.07 27.88 15.06
N LEU A 752 -2.80 26.76 15.22
CA LEU A 752 -4.21 26.77 15.63
C LEU A 752 -4.47 25.88 16.86
N LEU A 753 -5.37 26.34 17.74
CA LEU A 753 -5.76 25.66 18.99
C LEU A 753 -7.28 25.31 19.05
N PRO A 754 -7.84 24.55 18.11
CA PRO A 754 -9.27 24.19 18.16
C PRO A 754 -9.54 23.18 19.28
N GLN A 755 -10.38 23.53 20.25
CA GLN A 755 -10.93 22.57 21.23
C GLN A 755 -11.99 21.67 20.57
N CYS A 756 -11.56 20.82 19.64
CA CYS A 756 -12.41 19.95 18.83
C CYS A 756 -12.20 18.47 19.15
N GLU A 757 -13.25 17.67 18.91
CA GLU A 757 -13.25 16.22 19.08
C GLU A 757 -12.45 15.53 17.96
N GLU A 758 -12.64 16.03 16.73
CA GLU A 758 -12.02 15.53 15.50
C GLU A 758 -11.65 16.72 14.59
N ALA A 759 -10.54 16.56 13.84
CA ALA A 759 -9.98 17.56 12.94
C ALA A 759 -9.54 16.90 11.61
N ALA A 760 -10.08 17.37 10.50
CA ALA A 760 -9.77 16.87 9.15
C ALA A 760 -8.56 17.60 8.52
N LEU A 761 -8.20 17.20 7.31
CA LEU A 761 -7.22 17.92 6.48
C LEU A 761 -7.81 19.22 5.94
N PHE A 762 -6.95 20.21 5.68
CA PHE A 762 -7.34 21.45 4.99
C PHE A 762 -7.51 21.21 3.49
N SER A 763 -8.57 21.77 2.90
CA SER A 763 -8.80 21.83 1.45
C SER A 763 -9.59 23.08 1.10
N GLU A 764 -9.15 23.80 0.07
CA GLU A 764 -9.69 25.08 -0.39
C GLU A 764 -9.77 26.14 0.74
N GLY A 765 -8.77 26.15 1.63
CA GLY A 765 -8.70 27.09 2.75
C GLY A 765 -9.53 26.73 3.99
N LEU A 766 -10.31 25.65 3.95
CA LEU A 766 -11.18 25.20 5.05
C LEU A 766 -10.84 23.78 5.52
N ALA A 767 -11.07 23.49 6.80
CA ALA A 767 -11.00 22.14 7.35
C ALA A 767 -12.30 21.80 8.11
N ALA A 768 -12.81 20.59 7.90
CA ALA A 768 -13.93 20.07 8.69
C ALA A 768 -13.47 19.76 10.13
N ILE A 769 -14.26 20.16 11.11
CA ILE A 769 -14.02 19.85 12.52
C ILE A 769 -15.30 19.39 13.20
N LYS A 770 -15.16 18.60 14.26
CA LYS A 770 -16.27 18.11 15.08
C LYS A 770 -16.30 18.77 16.46
N LEU A 771 -17.47 19.28 16.83
CA LEU A 771 -17.73 19.96 18.09
C LEU A 771 -19.12 19.54 18.59
N SER A 772 -19.21 19.09 19.84
CA SER A 772 -20.45 18.62 20.47
C SER A 772 -21.16 17.55 19.64
N GLY A 773 -20.40 16.61 19.08
CA GLY A 773 -20.92 15.52 18.24
C GLY A 773 -21.32 15.89 16.80
N LYS A 774 -21.26 17.16 16.38
CA LYS A 774 -21.64 17.63 15.04
C LYS A 774 -20.46 18.24 14.29
N PHE A 775 -20.49 18.19 12.96
CA PHE A 775 -19.47 18.76 12.09
C PHE A 775 -19.80 20.19 11.64
N GLY A 776 -18.77 21.03 11.63
CA GLY A 776 -18.70 22.36 11.03
C GLY A 776 -17.35 22.57 10.35
N TYR A 777 -16.98 23.81 10.02
CA TYR A 777 -15.71 24.12 9.34
C TYR A 777 -15.00 25.32 9.96
N ILE A 778 -13.67 25.27 9.94
CA ILE A 778 -12.76 26.37 10.30
C ILE A 778 -11.95 26.84 9.09
N ASP A 779 -11.53 28.11 9.13
CA ASP A 779 -10.50 28.64 8.23
C ASP A 779 -9.07 28.44 8.78
N LYS A 780 -8.06 28.85 7.99
CA LYS A 780 -6.63 28.82 8.38
C LYS A 780 -6.25 29.78 9.52
N THR A 781 -7.18 30.56 10.07
CA THR A 781 -7.01 31.32 11.32
C THR A 781 -7.61 30.59 12.52
N GLY A 782 -8.24 29.42 12.32
CA GLY A 782 -8.91 28.63 13.35
C GLY A 782 -10.30 29.15 13.71
N LYS A 783 -10.80 30.14 12.99
CA LYS A 783 -12.14 30.69 13.20
C LYS A 783 -13.16 29.75 12.58
N VAL A 784 -14.20 29.40 13.35
CA VAL A 784 -15.37 28.66 12.85
C VAL A 784 -16.10 29.55 11.83
N THR A 785 -16.04 29.17 10.56
CA THR A 785 -16.71 29.86 9.45
C THR A 785 -18.10 29.28 9.18
N ILE A 786 -18.27 27.97 9.40
CA ILE A 786 -19.53 27.26 9.25
C ILE A 786 -19.81 26.52 10.56
N GLN A 787 -20.90 26.88 11.23
CA GLN A 787 -21.23 26.36 12.57
C GLN A 787 -21.48 24.84 12.56
N PRO A 788 -21.13 24.12 13.63
CA PRO A 788 -21.38 22.68 13.75
C PRO A 788 -22.87 22.35 13.69
N GLN A 789 -23.29 21.64 12.64
CA GLN A 789 -24.69 21.25 12.44
C GLN A 789 -24.88 19.94 11.65
N TYR A 790 -23.85 19.47 10.94
CA TYR A 790 -23.94 18.28 10.07
C TYR A 790 -23.60 16.99 10.83
N ASP A 791 -24.18 15.86 10.41
CA ASP A 791 -23.84 14.54 10.95
C ASP A 791 -22.46 14.07 10.49
N GLN A 792 -22.11 14.41 9.24
CA GLN A 792 -20.81 14.19 8.62
C GLN A 792 -20.52 15.36 7.67
N ALA A 793 -19.24 15.71 7.55
CA ALA A 793 -18.74 16.77 6.67
C ALA A 793 -17.38 16.36 6.11
N GLU A 794 -17.06 16.80 4.90
CA GLU A 794 -15.95 16.31 4.09
C GLU A 794 -15.17 17.47 3.48
N ALA A 795 -13.98 17.21 2.95
CA ALA A 795 -13.15 18.26 2.35
C ALA A 795 -13.87 19.00 1.20
N PHE A 796 -13.65 20.32 1.11
CA PHE A 796 -14.08 21.13 -0.02
C PHE A 796 -13.30 20.76 -1.28
N THR A 797 -14.04 20.58 -2.38
CA THR A 797 -13.52 20.24 -3.70
C THR A 797 -14.27 21.02 -4.78
N GLU A 798 -13.52 21.78 -5.57
CA GLU A 798 -14.01 22.68 -6.61
C GLU A 798 -15.11 23.67 -6.17
N GLY A 799 -15.02 24.16 -4.94
CA GLY A 799 -15.96 25.11 -4.33
C GLY A 799 -17.20 24.50 -3.69
N LEU A 800 -17.28 23.17 -3.53
CA LEU A 800 -18.38 22.50 -2.83
C LEU A 800 -17.86 21.37 -1.91
N ALA A 801 -18.50 21.21 -0.76
CA ALA A 801 -18.28 20.07 0.15
C ALA A 801 -19.56 19.25 0.30
N ARG A 802 -19.45 17.92 0.33
CA ARG A 802 -20.57 17.03 0.66
C ARG A 802 -20.80 17.04 2.18
N VAL A 803 -22.06 17.19 2.60
CA VAL A 803 -22.46 17.15 4.02
C VAL A 803 -23.67 16.26 4.21
N LYS A 804 -23.76 15.63 5.38
CA LYS A 804 -24.83 14.70 5.73
C LYS A 804 -25.75 15.30 6.79
N VAL A 805 -27.05 15.19 6.56
CA VAL A 805 -28.13 15.61 7.47
C VAL A 805 -29.23 14.55 7.43
N ASP A 806 -29.65 14.07 8.60
CA ASP A 806 -30.74 13.10 8.75
C ASP A 806 -30.56 11.84 7.88
N GLY A 807 -29.29 11.41 7.76
CA GLY A 807 -28.89 10.23 6.98
C GLY A 807 -28.72 10.47 5.47
N LYS A 808 -29.08 11.64 4.92
CA LYS A 808 -28.96 11.97 3.48
C LYS A 808 -27.82 12.93 3.18
N TRP A 809 -27.24 12.81 1.98
CA TRP A 809 -26.17 13.69 1.51
C TRP A 809 -26.71 14.85 0.66
N GLY A 810 -26.16 16.04 0.91
CA GLY A 810 -26.31 17.27 0.12
C GLY A 810 -24.98 18.00 -0.01
N TYR A 811 -24.99 19.21 -0.55
CA TYR A 811 -23.76 19.99 -0.81
C TYR A 811 -23.91 21.46 -0.40
N ILE A 812 -22.82 21.98 0.20
CA ILE A 812 -22.68 23.37 0.63
C ILE A 812 -21.51 24.07 -0.06
N ASN A 813 -21.57 25.39 -0.16
CA ASN A 813 -20.43 26.23 -0.56
C ASN A 813 -19.58 26.68 0.66
N PRO A 814 -18.43 27.35 0.47
CA PRO A 814 -17.56 27.81 1.56
C PRO A 814 -18.17 28.84 2.50
N LEU A 815 -19.36 29.40 2.17
CA LEU A 815 -20.15 30.27 3.04
C LEU A 815 -21.16 29.49 3.90
N GLY A 816 -21.16 28.15 3.84
CA GLY A 816 -22.12 27.28 4.52
C GLY A 816 -23.52 27.28 3.91
N GLN A 817 -23.71 27.91 2.74
CA GLN A 817 -25.01 27.96 2.08
C GLN A 817 -25.29 26.62 1.39
N MET A 818 -26.48 26.06 1.61
CA MET A 818 -26.93 24.83 0.97
C MET A 818 -27.20 25.09 -0.52
N ILE A 819 -26.36 24.53 -1.39
CA ILE A 819 -26.51 24.63 -2.85
C ILE A 819 -27.36 23.48 -3.37
N ILE A 820 -27.19 22.29 -2.79
CA ILE A 820 -27.94 21.08 -3.16
C ILE A 820 -28.48 20.46 -1.88
N THR A 821 -29.81 20.47 -1.72
CA THR A 821 -30.46 19.98 -0.50
C THR A 821 -30.19 18.48 -0.28
N PRO A 822 -30.05 18.03 0.99
CA PRO A 822 -29.82 16.63 1.31
C PRO A 822 -30.93 15.72 0.77
N GLN A 823 -30.57 14.83 -0.16
CA GLN A 823 -31.53 13.95 -0.83
C GLN A 823 -30.93 12.60 -1.28
N PHE A 824 -29.61 12.51 -1.41
CA PHE A 824 -28.92 11.33 -1.92
C PHE A 824 -28.59 10.32 -0.82
N ASP A 825 -28.61 9.03 -1.18
CA ASP A 825 -28.28 7.92 -0.26
C ASP A 825 -26.77 7.86 0.02
N ALA A 826 -25.99 8.07 -1.04
CA ALA A 826 -24.54 8.25 -1.03
C ALA A 826 -24.16 9.34 -2.05
N SER A 827 -23.01 9.98 -1.88
CA SER A 827 -22.49 10.95 -2.84
C SER A 827 -20.97 11.00 -2.81
N ALA A 828 -20.35 11.51 -3.87
CA ALA A 828 -18.91 11.74 -3.96
C ALA A 828 -18.57 13.24 -3.97
N SER A 829 -17.32 13.58 -3.70
CA SER A 829 -16.79 14.93 -3.93
C SER A 829 -16.88 15.32 -5.41
N PHE A 830 -16.94 16.62 -5.69
CA PHE A 830 -16.93 17.13 -7.06
C PHE A 830 -15.55 16.94 -7.70
N SER A 831 -15.54 16.52 -8.95
CA SER A 831 -14.33 16.43 -9.77
C SER A 831 -14.67 16.59 -11.25
N GLU A 832 -13.92 17.46 -11.93
CA GLU A 832 -14.14 17.89 -13.31
C GLU A 832 -15.56 18.45 -13.55
N GLY A 833 -16.09 19.19 -12.58
CA GLY A 833 -17.41 19.81 -12.66
C GLY A 833 -18.61 18.91 -12.34
N LEU A 834 -18.39 17.61 -12.10
CA LEU A 834 -19.44 16.62 -11.82
C LEU A 834 -19.22 15.91 -10.47
N ALA A 835 -20.31 15.45 -9.85
CA ALA A 835 -20.24 14.57 -8.69
C ALA A 835 -21.10 13.32 -8.89
N ALA A 836 -20.57 12.16 -8.52
CA ALA A 836 -21.32 10.91 -8.49
C ALA A 836 -22.30 10.93 -7.31
N VAL A 837 -23.57 10.58 -7.54
CA VAL A 837 -24.62 10.53 -6.52
C VAL A 837 -25.47 9.27 -6.66
N GLN A 838 -25.85 8.69 -5.52
CA GLN A 838 -26.71 7.50 -5.46
C GLN A 838 -28.14 7.89 -5.09
N SER A 839 -29.10 7.34 -5.83
CA SER A 839 -30.54 7.47 -5.55
C SER A 839 -31.23 6.16 -5.89
N ASN A 840 -32.01 5.63 -4.94
CA ASN A 840 -32.70 4.33 -5.08
C ASN A 840 -31.73 3.16 -5.38
N GLY A 841 -30.53 3.21 -4.78
CA GLY A 841 -29.51 2.17 -4.93
C GLY A 841 -28.66 2.24 -6.22
N LEU A 842 -29.00 3.09 -7.19
CA LEU A 842 -28.23 3.28 -8.42
C LEU A 842 -27.47 4.61 -8.40
N TRP A 843 -26.31 4.63 -9.07
CA TRP A 843 -25.46 5.80 -9.21
C TRP A 843 -25.65 6.50 -10.55
N GLY A 844 -25.68 7.84 -10.50
CA GLY A 844 -25.62 8.76 -11.64
C GLY A 844 -24.71 9.94 -11.32
N TYR A 845 -24.77 11.01 -12.13
CA TYR A 845 -23.93 12.21 -11.93
C TYR A 845 -24.74 13.50 -12.03
N ILE A 846 -24.38 14.47 -11.17
CA ILE A 846 -24.96 15.81 -11.11
C ILE A 846 -23.91 16.89 -11.40
N ASP A 847 -24.36 18.06 -11.86
CA ASP A 847 -23.56 19.28 -11.89
C ASP A 847 -23.56 20.02 -10.54
N LYS A 848 -22.82 21.14 -10.46
CA LYS A 848 -22.72 21.98 -9.26
C LYS A 848 -24.01 22.68 -8.84
N ASN A 849 -25.06 22.65 -9.66
CA ASN A 849 -26.39 23.15 -9.33
C ASN A 849 -27.33 22.02 -8.84
N GLY A 850 -26.84 20.77 -8.78
CA GLY A 850 -27.65 19.59 -8.49
C GLY A 850 -28.50 19.11 -9.67
N LEU A 851 -28.29 19.64 -10.87
CA LEU A 851 -28.96 19.14 -12.07
C LEU A 851 -28.36 17.78 -12.44
N LEU A 852 -29.23 16.78 -12.63
CA LEU A 852 -28.84 15.46 -13.09
C LEU A 852 -28.32 15.52 -14.54
N ILE A 853 -27.05 15.19 -14.73
CA ILE A 853 -26.35 15.20 -16.02
C ILE A 853 -26.28 13.79 -16.62
N ILE A 854 -26.15 12.76 -15.76
CA ILE A 854 -26.22 11.36 -16.13
C ILE A 854 -27.19 10.68 -15.16
N SER A 855 -28.25 10.07 -15.69
CA SER A 855 -29.28 9.44 -14.86
C SER A 855 -28.73 8.25 -14.05
N PRO A 856 -29.29 7.95 -12.86
CA PRO A 856 -28.87 6.78 -12.10
C PRO A 856 -29.15 5.47 -12.84
N GLU A 857 -28.09 4.83 -13.32
CA GLU A 857 -28.16 3.54 -14.03
C GLU A 857 -27.01 2.56 -13.66
N PHE A 858 -25.98 3.03 -12.93
CA PHE A 858 -24.81 2.22 -12.57
C PHE A 858 -24.97 1.59 -11.18
N SER A 859 -24.41 0.39 -10.98
CA SER A 859 -24.32 -0.24 -9.65
C SER A 859 -23.27 0.44 -8.76
N GLU A 860 -22.20 0.98 -9.36
CA GLU A 860 -21.14 1.75 -8.72
C GLU A 860 -20.64 2.86 -9.65
N ALA A 861 -20.19 3.99 -9.08
CA ALA A 861 -19.62 5.12 -9.82
C ALA A 861 -18.54 5.82 -9.01
N LYS A 862 -17.42 6.17 -9.64
CA LYS A 862 -16.31 6.92 -9.04
C LYS A 862 -16.23 8.35 -9.60
N PRO A 863 -15.56 9.31 -8.93
CA PRO A 863 -15.33 10.64 -9.50
C PRO A 863 -14.63 10.57 -10.87
N PHE A 864 -14.91 11.56 -11.71
CA PHE A 864 -14.16 11.76 -12.95
C PHE A 864 -12.68 12.03 -12.64
N ARG A 865 -11.78 11.45 -13.44
CA ARG A 865 -10.35 11.74 -13.44
C ARG A 865 -9.81 11.69 -14.87
N GLU A 866 -9.14 12.76 -15.23
CA GLU A 866 -8.54 13.00 -16.54
C GLU A 866 -9.50 12.85 -17.74
N GLY A 867 -10.76 13.29 -17.57
CA GLY A 867 -11.84 13.26 -18.56
C GLY A 867 -12.73 12.01 -18.53
N LEU A 868 -12.41 11.00 -17.71
CA LEU A 868 -13.11 9.71 -17.65
C LEU A 868 -13.54 9.36 -16.22
N ALA A 869 -14.72 8.76 -16.05
CA ALA A 869 -15.13 8.17 -14.77
C ALA A 869 -15.28 6.64 -14.91
N LEU A 870 -14.80 5.95 -13.88
CA LEU A 870 -14.98 4.52 -13.69
C LEU A 870 -16.40 4.24 -13.16
N VAL A 871 -17.14 3.39 -13.86
CA VAL A 871 -18.51 2.99 -13.48
C VAL A 871 -18.71 1.48 -13.68
N GLN A 872 -19.61 0.90 -12.90
CA GLN A 872 -19.97 -0.51 -12.99
C GLN A 872 -21.40 -0.67 -13.52
N LEU A 873 -21.58 -1.59 -14.46
CA LEU A 873 -22.89 -1.99 -14.98
C LEU A 873 -23.03 -3.51 -14.84
N GLY A 874 -23.99 -3.96 -14.04
CA GLY A 874 -24.05 -5.36 -13.60
C GLY A 874 -22.84 -5.68 -12.73
N ASN A 875 -22.03 -6.66 -13.13
CA ASN A 875 -20.80 -7.07 -12.44
C ASN A 875 -19.51 -6.67 -13.17
N LYS A 876 -19.59 -5.81 -14.21
CA LYS A 876 -18.43 -5.42 -15.03
C LYS A 876 -18.17 -3.92 -14.95
N TRP A 877 -16.89 -3.55 -14.92
CA TRP A 877 -16.41 -2.18 -14.93
C TRP A 877 -16.11 -1.69 -16.35
N GLY A 878 -16.43 -0.42 -16.59
CA GLY A 878 -16.12 0.32 -17.82
C GLY A 878 -15.93 1.81 -17.52
N TYR A 879 -15.64 2.59 -18.55
CA TYR A 879 -15.30 4.02 -18.41
C TYR A 879 -16.19 4.89 -19.28
N ILE A 880 -16.76 5.92 -18.67
CA ILE A 880 -17.62 6.91 -19.31
C ILE A 880 -16.90 8.25 -19.45
N ARG A 881 -17.25 9.02 -20.49
CA ARG A 881 -16.69 10.37 -20.70
C ARG A 881 -17.39 11.44 -19.89
N ASN A 882 -16.64 12.43 -19.45
CA ASN A 882 -17.20 13.68 -18.96
C ASN A 882 -17.85 14.42 -20.15
N ILE A 883 -19.16 14.70 -20.05
CA ILE A 883 -19.93 15.36 -21.12
C ILE A 883 -19.99 16.90 -20.97
N LEU A 884 -19.36 17.45 -19.92
CA LEU A 884 -19.13 18.89 -19.78
C LEU A 884 -17.79 19.33 -20.37
N SER A 885 -16.80 18.42 -20.44
CA SER A 885 -15.51 18.67 -21.09
C SER A 885 -15.61 18.50 -22.62
N SER A 886 -16.29 19.44 -23.27
CA SER A 886 -16.23 19.62 -24.72
C SER A 886 -15.48 20.91 -25.06
N GLY A 887 -14.15 20.79 -25.15
CA GLY A 887 -13.20 21.79 -25.62
C GLY A 887 -12.01 21.07 -26.24
#